data_AF-A0A963PCA4-F1
#
_entry.id   AF-A0A963PCA4-F1
#
_cell.length_a   1.000
_cell.length_b   1.000
_cell.length_c   1.000
_cell.angle_alpha   90.00
_cell.angle_beta   90.00
_cell.angle_gamma   90.00
#
_symmetry.space_group_name_H-M   'P 1'
#
loop_
_entity.id
_entity.type
_entity.pdbx_description
1 polymer ?
#
loop_
_entity_poly.entity_id
_entity_poly.type
_entity_poly.pdbx_seq_one_letter_code
_entity_poly.pdbx_strand_id
1 'polypeptide(L)'
;VEIGCKDCHGTAQSYPTLRTTNPAAPPGGRDLSLIRNPDGKRRFEWVGDRLIQRSIVNPGMEWEMSLVKDTVTPGNPDYNPKAARAKLMSAGTGFEWGMAIAPENLAHKDEEMACFSCHTSWTTSCGGCHLPIEANWKTSRHHYEGGETRNFATYNPQVARDQMFQLGKHDSTKNGIIAPVRSSSALVLSSTNVNRERIYVQQPPISAAGYSSQAFAPHFPHTARKTETKTCTDCHLSEANDNNAIMAQLLLHGTNFVNFVGFNAYVGEAGGLQAINVTEWDEPQAVFGSYLHRYAYPDNWAKHQANGREIRWLGEPGGFVTSTQSGGPTGCLQLRGEYLIAAQGSSGTTAYDVASIANKGVADRILSAPVSPLGQSLHIASSNATCVALPTNQNIHPARNQGELMRVANEEQPFHPIYDYAFITDSAEGLILTDVDTLANFEARDNFLTRALTWNDGGILDGARHITIAGHMMYIAADAGIVVLDMDEPLVPKVAAVIGLDDVRATAVQFRYLFAATGRGLEIVDVTHPDRPKVVEGALVPLADARRVYVARTYAYVAAGGEGLAIVDVEKPEKPALHMLFTAGGQIDDARDVVVGTTNASLFAYVADGVNGLRVVQLTSPELQANFYGFSPVPNPELIAWKATEWPATALSKGLDRDRAVDETGHQMAIFGRLGSRPFNLEEQRAFYLDDSGDPWFVTDEVRDDDRRDRTTRASSK
;
A
#
# COMPACT_ATOMS: atom_id res chain seq x y z
N VAL A 1 18.77 22.57 4.72
CA VAL A 1 19.13 23.01 3.35
C VAL A 1 18.79 24.47 3.24
N GLU A 2 19.70 25.33 2.76
CA GLU A 2 19.45 26.78 2.61
C GLU A 2 18.75 27.12 1.29
N ILE A 3 19.16 26.47 0.20
CA ILE A 3 18.71 26.79 -1.17
C ILE A 3 17.42 26.04 -1.48
N GLY A 4 16.43 26.72 -2.06
CA GLY A 4 15.24 26.15 -2.69
C GLY A 4 15.29 26.24 -4.22
N CYS A 5 14.38 25.55 -4.92
CA CYS A 5 14.34 25.55 -6.39
C CYS A 5 14.11 26.96 -6.95
N LYS A 6 13.16 27.72 -6.38
CA LYS A 6 12.83 29.07 -6.84
C LYS A 6 13.96 30.08 -6.69
N ASP A 7 14.89 29.85 -5.76
CA ASP A 7 16.04 30.74 -5.51
C ASP A 7 16.98 30.80 -6.72
N CYS A 8 17.03 29.72 -7.52
CA CYS A 8 17.89 29.60 -8.69
C CYS A 8 17.12 29.55 -10.02
N HIS A 9 15.84 29.15 -10.01
CA HIS A 9 15.03 28.97 -11.22
C HIS A 9 13.90 30.00 -11.38
N GLY A 10 13.59 30.76 -10.32
CA GLY A 10 12.46 31.70 -10.31
C GLY A 10 11.11 31.00 -10.20
N THR A 11 10.06 31.77 -10.48
CA THR A 11 8.65 31.35 -10.52
C THR A 11 8.06 31.66 -11.90
N ALA A 12 6.80 31.30 -12.13
CA ALA A 12 6.10 31.73 -13.35
C ALA A 12 6.02 33.27 -13.48
N GLN A 13 6.05 33.98 -12.35
CA GLN A 13 5.86 35.43 -12.28
C GLN A 13 7.18 36.22 -12.25
N SER A 14 8.23 35.63 -11.66
CA SER A 14 9.48 36.34 -11.35
C SER A 14 10.72 35.54 -11.67
N TYR A 15 11.77 36.23 -12.13
CA TYR A 15 13.12 35.65 -12.25
C TYR A 15 13.72 35.38 -10.86
N PRO A 16 14.67 34.43 -10.73
CA PRO A 16 15.26 34.10 -9.45
C PRO A 16 15.95 35.30 -8.79
N THR A 17 15.76 35.46 -7.49
CA THR A 17 16.42 36.50 -6.69
C THR A 17 17.89 36.17 -6.41
N LEU A 18 18.30 34.90 -6.60
CA LEU A 18 19.58 34.35 -6.17
C LEU A 18 19.84 34.54 -4.68
N ARG A 19 18.78 34.61 -3.87
CA ARG A 19 18.85 34.62 -2.41
C ARG A 19 18.20 33.38 -1.84
N THR A 20 18.87 32.76 -0.88
CA THR A 20 18.38 31.51 -0.28
C THR A 20 17.15 31.74 0.60
N THR A 21 16.14 30.88 0.49
CA THR A 21 14.85 31.04 1.21
C THR A 21 14.38 29.82 2.00
N ASN A 22 15.07 28.69 1.95
CA ASN A 22 14.66 27.42 2.57
C ASN A 22 15.01 27.41 4.08
N PRO A 23 14.51 26.47 4.93
CA PRO A 23 14.56 26.57 6.40
C PRO A 23 15.93 26.77 7.06
N ALA A 24 17.02 26.37 6.40
CA ALA A 24 18.37 26.60 6.97
C ALA A 24 18.99 27.93 6.53
N ALA A 25 18.30 28.72 5.69
CA ALA A 25 18.79 30.01 5.22
C ALA A 25 18.88 31.00 6.39
N PRO A 26 19.95 31.82 6.45
CA PRO A 26 20.04 32.88 7.46
C PRO A 26 18.95 33.95 7.22
N PRO A 27 18.62 34.79 8.23
CA PRO A 27 17.73 35.93 8.04
C PRO A 27 18.14 36.79 6.83
N GLY A 28 17.21 37.02 5.89
CA GLY A 28 17.46 37.76 4.65
C GLY A 28 18.13 36.97 3.51
N GLY A 29 18.43 35.68 3.75
CA GLY A 29 18.99 34.75 2.78
C GLY A 29 20.46 35.00 2.44
N ARG A 30 21.17 33.94 2.08
CA ARG A 30 22.52 34.03 1.51
C ARG A 30 22.42 34.46 0.06
N ASP A 31 23.22 35.45 -0.33
CA ASP A 31 23.30 35.93 -1.71
C ASP A 31 24.21 35.01 -2.55
N LEU A 32 23.58 34.23 -3.42
CA LEU A 32 24.25 33.28 -4.32
C LEU A 32 25.02 33.97 -5.44
N SER A 33 24.73 35.23 -5.76
CA SER A 33 25.48 35.98 -6.79
C SER A 33 26.91 36.34 -6.36
N LEU A 34 27.15 36.31 -5.05
CA LEU A 34 28.45 36.64 -4.45
C LEU A 34 29.36 35.42 -4.29
N ILE A 35 28.82 34.21 -4.38
CA ILE A 35 29.60 32.99 -4.13
C ILE A 35 30.55 32.72 -5.30
N ARG A 36 31.79 32.35 -4.98
CA ARG A 36 32.84 32.03 -5.95
C ARG A 36 33.31 30.59 -5.81
N ASN A 37 33.72 30.01 -6.92
CA ASN A 37 34.42 28.74 -6.95
C ASN A 37 35.92 28.94 -6.62
N PRO A 38 36.68 27.86 -6.34
CA PRO A 38 38.11 27.96 -6.03
C PRO A 38 38.96 28.61 -7.13
N ASP A 39 38.47 28.61 -8.38
CA ASP A 39 39.08 29.30 -9.53
C ASP A 39 38.80 30.82 -9.55
N GLY A 40 38.10 31.34 -8.54
CA GLY A 40 37.75 32.75 -8.41
C GLY A 40 36.55 33.19 -9.24
N LYS A 41 35.97 32.36 -10.11
CA LYS A 41 34.77 32.72 -10.89
C LYS A 41 33.52 32.68 -10.02
N ARG A 42 32.52 33.51 -10.35
CA ARG A 42 31.20 33.45 -9.71
C ARG A 42 30.54 32.10 -10.04
N ARG A 43 29.94 31.45 -9.04
CA ARG A 43 29.22 30.18 -9.25
C ARG A 43 27.91 30.40 -10.00
N PHE A 44 27.20 31.47 -9.69
CA PHE A 44 26.00 31.92 -10.39
C PHE A 44 26.28 33.31 -10.96
N GLU A 45 26.03 33.50 -12.25
CA GLU A 45 26.32 34.76 -12.93
C GLU A 45 25.32 35.01 -14.05
N TRP A 46 24.73 36.21 -14.06
CA TRP A 46 23.97 36.70 -15.21
C TRP A 46 24.94 37.19 -16.30
N VAL A 47 24.82 36.60 -17.49
CA VAL A 47 25.55 36.99 -18.69
C VAL A 47 24.53 37.41 -19.74
N GLY A 48 24.30 38.72 -19.86
CA GLY A 48 23.13 39.23 -20.57
C GLY A 48 21.84 38.87 -19.84
N ASP A 49 20.91 38.25 -20.55
CA ASP A 49 19.64 37.72 -20.06
C ASP A 49 19.72 36.26 -19.58
N ARG A 50 20.89 35.62 -19.68
CA ARG A 50 21.09 34.20 -19.35
C ARG A 50 21.73 34.04 -17.98
N LEU A 51 21.17 33.17 -17.14
CA LEU A 51 21.76 32.80 -15.85
C LEU A 51 22.66 31.57 -16.02
N ILE A 52 23.96 31.74 -15.79
CA ILE A 52 24.95 30.66 -15.88
C ILE A 52 25.29 30.12 -14.49
N GLN A 53 25.31 28.79 -14.35
CA GLN A 53 25.83 28.09 -13.18
C GLN A 53 27.12 27.34 -13.53
N ARG A 54 28.12 27.43 -12.65
CA ARG A 54 29.42 26.76 -12.80
C ARG A 54 29.59 25.63 -11.78
N SER A 55 30.05 24.47 -12.23
CA SER A 55 30.30 23.33 -11.35
C SER A 55 31.38 23.64 -10.32
N ILE A 56 31.13 23.30 -9.06
CA ILE A 56 32.16 23.34 -8.01
C ILE A 56 33.06 22.09 -8.05
N VAL A 57 32.54 20.97 -8.56
CA VAL A 57 33.22 19.67 -8.54
C VAL A 57 33.94 19.32 -9.84
N ASN A 58 33.55 19.93 -10.97
CA ASN A 58 34.17 19.70 -12.27
C ASN A 58 34.65 21.03 -12.89
N PRO A 59 35.95 21.36 -12.75
CA PRO A 59 36.51 22.60 -13.27
C PRO A 59 36.23 22.79 -14.77
N GLY A 60 35.83 24.01 -15.16
CA GLY A 60 35.54 24.36 -16.56
C GLY A 60 34.14 23.96 -17.06
N MET A 61 33.38 23.18 -16.29
CA MET A 61 31.99 22.86 -16.62
C MET A 61 31.04 23.99 -16.17
N GLU A 62 30.28 24.52 -17.12
CA GLU A 62 29.21 25.49 -16.88
C GLU A 62 27.98 25.18 -17.74
N TRP A 63 26.80 25.60 -17.28
CA TRP A 63 25.55 25.45 -18.00
C TRP A 63 24.62 26.63 -17.74
N GLU A 64 23.70 26.86 -18.68
CA GLU A 64 22.60 27.79 -18.49
C GLU A 64 21.50 27.17 -17.62
N MET A 65 21.04 27.96 -16.66
CA MET A 65 19.92 27.62 -15.79
C MET A 65 18.61 27.75 -16.56
N SER A 66 17.73 26.75 -16.45
CA SER A 66 16.35 26.91 -16.96
C SER A 66 15.54 27.76 -16.03
N LEU A 67 14.95 28.84 -16.53
CA LEU A 67 14.16 29.77 -15.75
C LEU A 67 12.68 29.51 -16.00
N VAL A 68 11.90 29.38 -14.92
CA VAL A 68 10.45 29.05 -15.01
C VAL A 68 9.70 30.12 -15.79
N LYS A 69 10.06 31.39 -15.60
CA LYS A 69 9.43 32.51 -16.32
C LYS A 69 9.61 32.40 -17.84
N ASP A 70 10.77 31.96 -18.31
CA ASP A 70 11.04 31.84 -19.74
C ASP A 70 10.22 30.72 -20.37
N THR A 71 10.09 29.58 -19.68
CA THR A 71 9.34 28.44 -20.20
C THR A 71 7.83 28.67 -20.27
N VAL A 72 7.30 29.63 -19.51
CA VAL A 72 5.87 29.96 -19.52
C VAL A 72 5.54 31.23 -20.33
N THR A 73 6.55 31.98 -20.78
CA THR A 73 6.35 33.27 -21.49
C THR A 73 6.27 33.06 -23.00
N PRO A 74 5.13 33.35 -23.65
CA PRO A 74 4.97 33.19 -25.09
C PRO A 74 5.94 34.07 -25.87
N GLY A 75 6.57 33.52 -26.91
CA GLY A 75 7.56 34.23 -27.74
C GLY A 75 8.99 34.17 -27.20
N ASN A 76 9.21 33.65 -25.99
CA ASN A 76 10.55 33.28 -25.52
C ASN A 76 11.05 32.03 -26.28
N PRO A 77 12.34 31.93 -26.66
CA PRO A 77 12.89 30.74 -27.31
C PRO A 77 12.69 29.43 -26.55
N ASP A 78 12.62 29.48 -25.22
CA ASP A 78 12.46 28.31 -24.34
C ASP A 78 10.98 28.03 -23.95
N TYR A 79 10.02 28.74 -24.55
CA TYR A 79 8.60 28.56 -24.27
C TYR A 79 8.15 27.11 -24.48
N ASN A 80 7.49 26.54 -23.48
CA ASN A 80 6.93 25.21 -23.52
C ASN A 80 5.44 25.26 -23.14
N PRO A 81 4.51 24.97 -24.06
CA PRO A 81 3.08 25.08 -23.80
C PRO A 81 2.58 24.12 -22.71
N LYS A 82 3.22 22.95 -22.54
CA LYS A 82 2.87 22.02 -21.45
C LYS A 82 3.28 22.59 -20.10
N ALA A 83 4.49 23.17 -20.01
CA ALA A 83 4.97 23.82 -18.78
C ALA A 83 4.12 25.05 -18.44
N ALA A 84 3.78 25.87 -19.45
CA ALA A 84 2.90 27.02 -19.31
C ALA A 84 1.52 26.62 -18.79
N ARG A 85 0.89 25.61 -19.39
CA ARG A 85 -0.40 25.07 -18.92
C ARG A 85 -0.31 24.61 -17.47
N ALA A 86 0.65 23.77 -17.12
CA ALA A 86 0.78 23.24 -15.76
C ALA A 86 1.01 24.34 -14.70
N LYS A 87 1.81 25.36 -15.01
CA LYS A 87 2.17 26.44 -14.07
C LYS A 87 1.20 27.61 -14.04
N LEU A 88 0.37 27.78 -15.07
CA LEU A 88 -0.56 28.91 -15.23
C LEU A 88 -2.02 28.48 -15.27
N MET A 89 -2.34 27.25 -14.84
CA MET A 89 -3.72 26.76 -14.75
C MET A 89 -4.46 27.42 -13.58
N SER A 90 -5.72 27.84 -13.78
CA SER A 90 -6.60 28.28 -12.70
C SER A 90 -6.91 27.14 -11.74
N ALA A 91 -7.05 27.48 -10.46
CA ALA A 91 -7.72 26.62 -9.50
C ALA A 91 -9.19 26.40 -9.92
N GLY A 92 -9.71 25.20 -9.66
CA GLY A 92 -11.06 24.76 -10.06
C GLY A 92 -11.07 23.90 -11.33
N THR A 93 -12.28 23.50 -11.75
CA THR A 93 -12.49 22.50 -12.82
C THR A 93 -12.81 23.12 -14.19
N GLY A 94 -12.62 24.44 -14.35
CA GLY A 94 -12.81 25.15 -15.62
C GLY A 94 -11.64 25.02 -16.61
N PHE A 95 -10.51 24.43 -16.19
CA PHE A 95 -9.30 24.17 -16.98
C PHE A 95 -8.67 25.37 -17.69
N GLU A 96 -9.07 26.59 -17.33
CA GLU A 96 -8.50 27.81 -17.91
C GLU A 96 -7.02 27.94 -17.56
N TRP A 97 -6.21 28.43 -18.49
CA TRP A 97 -4.79 28.66 -18.22
C TRP A 97 -4.22 29.85 -18.98
N GLY A 98 -3.11 30.40 -18.47
CA GLY A 98 -2.31 31.41 -19.14
C GLY A 98 -1.94 32.60 -18.27
N MET A 99 -1.15 33.53 -18.82
CA MET A 99 -0.58 34.67 -18.08
C MET A 99 -1.63 35.66 -17.56
N ALA A 100 -2.87 35.59 -18.06
CA ALA A 100 -3.98 36.42 -17.59
C ALA A 100 -4.52 35.98 -16.22
N ILE A 101 -4.19 34.78 -15.76
CA ILE A 101 -4.65 34.25 -14.48
C ILE A 101 -3.83 34.84 -13.35
N ALA A 102 -4.52 35.43 -12.37
CA ALA A 102 -3.89 36.03 -11.21
C ALA A 102 -3.14 34.96 -10.38
N PRO A 103 -1.94 35.25 -9.85
CA PRO A 103 -1.13 34.27 -9.12
C PRO A 103 -1.86 33.56 -7.96
N GLU A 104 -2.70 34.28 -7.24
CA GLU A 104 -3.53 33.77 -6.13
C GLU A 104 -4.59 32.75 -6.57
N ASN A 105 -4.95 32.75 -7.86
CA ASN A 105 -5.95 31.87 -8.45
C ASN A 105 -5.31 30.69 -9.20
N LEU A 106 -4.00 30.48 -9.11
CA LEU A 106 -3.33 29.34 -9.73
C LEU A 106 -3.63 28.04 -8.98
N ALA A 107 -3.79 26.94 -9.71
CA ALA A 107 -3.99 25.60 -9.13
C ALA A 107 -2.73 25.07 -8.41
N HIS A 108 -1.54 25.46 -8.88
CA HIS A 108 -0.26 24.97 -8.38
C HIS A 108 0.63 26.12 -7.89
N LYS A 109 0.22 26.75 -6.79
CA LYS A 109 0.96 27.89 -6.21
C LYS A 109 2.30 27.41 -5.65
N ASP A 110 3.34 28.23 -5.84
CA ASP A 110 4.71 27.89 -5.40
C ASP A 110 4.82 27.83 -3.86
N GLU A 111 3.88 28.44 -3.14
CA GLU A 111 3.76 28.39 -1.67
C GLU A 111 3.05 27.14 -1.16
N GLU A 112 2.30 26.42 -2.02
CA GLU A 112 1.44 25.29 -1.63
C GLU A 112 1.99 23.94 -2.11
N MET A 113 2.80 23.92 -3.17
CA MET A 113 3.38 22.70 -3.74
C MET A 113 4.88 22.84 -3.98
N ALA A 114 5.64 21.81 -3.58
CA ALA A 114 7.06 21.74 -3.88
C ALA A 114 7.32 21.57 -5.38
N CYS A 115 8.27 22.33 -5.96
CA CYS A 115 8.59 22.22 -7.40
C CYS A 115 8.94 20.79 -7.82
N PHE A 116 9.63 20.04 -6.96
CA PHE A 116 10.04 18.66 -7.25
C PHE A 116 8.88 17.66 -7.23
N SER A 117 7.67 18.03 -6.80
CA SER A 117 6.45 17.25 -7.01
C SER A 117 6.18 17.04 -8.50
N CYS A 118 6.34 18.08 -9.32
CA CYS A 118 6.15 17.97 -10.77
C CYS A 118 7.42 17.51 -11.50
N HIS A 119 8.61 17.77 -10.95
CA HIS A 119 9.88 17.51 -11.63
C HIS A 119 10.52 16.16 -11.30
N THR A 120 9.76 15.24 -10.70
CA THR A 120 10.20 13.87 -10.45
C THR A 120 9.30 12.86 -11.15
N SER A 121 9.90 11.85 -11.79
CA SER A 121 9.15 10.81 -12.48
C SER A 121 8.67 9.70 -11.55
N TRP A 122 9.45 9.38 -10.53
CA TRP A 122 9.17 8.33 -9.55
C TRP A 122 10.01 8.57 -8.29
N THR A 123 9.59 7.97 -7.17
CA THR A 123 10.31 8.03 -5.92
C THR A 123 10.85 6.65 -5.57
N THR A 124 12.14 6.57 -5.19
CA THR A 124 12.70 5.32 -4.65
C THR A 124 12.06 5.03 -3.29
N SER A 125 11.07 4.16 -3.27
CA SER A 125 10.43 3.67 -2.06
C SER A 125 11.14 2.42 -1.52
N CYS A 126 11.17 2.30 -0.20
CA CYS A 126 11.65 1.13 0.51
C CYS A 126 10.44 0.44 1.13
N GLY A 127 9.85 -0.51 0.38
CA GLY A 127 8.68 -1.25 0.84
C GLY A 127 8.89 -2.01 2.14
N GLY A 128 10.12 -2.33 2.54
CA GLY A 128 10.38 -2.94 3.84
C GLY A 128 11.83 -3.36 4.04
N CYS A 129 12.19 -3.65 5.29
CA CYS A 129 13.44 -4.31 5.63
C CYS A 129 13.14 -5.47 6.58
N HIS A 130 13.74 -6.61 6.29
CA HIS A 130 13.78 -7.69 7.26
C HIS A 130 15.09 -7.58 8.04
N LEU A 131 14.98 -7.53 9.37
CA LEU A 131 16.12 -7.52 10.27
C LEU A 131 16.20 -8.90 10.96
N PRO A 132 16.96 -9.86 10.43
CA PRO A 132 17.27 -11.08 11.14
C PRO A 132 18.31 -10.80 12.23
N ILE A 133 17.90 -10.99 13.48
CA ILE A 133 18.68 -10.72 14.68
C ILE A 133 19.27 -12.02 15.21
N GLU A 134 20.59 -12.08 15.29
CA GLU A 134 21.34 -13.11 16.01
C GLU A 134 21.50 -12.70 17.48
N ALA A 135 20.61 -13.20 18.32
CA ALA A 135 20.57 -12.92 19.74
C ALA A 135 21.76 -13.54 20.47
N ASN A 136 22.33 -12.80 21.42
CA ASN A 136 23.56 -13.13 22.16
C ASN A 136 24.85 -13.14 21.31
N TRP A 137 24.79 -12.79 20.03
CA TRP A 137 25.99 -12.61 19.22
C TRP A 137 26.68 -11.30 19.60
N LYS A 138 27.88 -11.40 20.17
CA LYS A 138 28.66 -10.24 20.59
C LYS A 138 29.33 -9.59 19.38
N THR A 139 29.09 -8.31 19.16
CA THR A 139 29.74 -7.51 18.12
C THR A 139 30.11 -6.13 18.64
N SER A 140 31.18 -5.54 18.10
CA SER A 140 31.53 -4.16 18.35
C SER A 140 30.48 -3.23 17.75
N ARG A 141 30.09 -2.20 18.50
CA ARG A 141 29.16 -1.18 18.01
C ARG A 141 29.89 -0.27 17.03
N HIS A 142 29.26 -0.02 15.89
CA HIS A 142 29.73 0.97 14.90
C HIS A 142 29.11 2.36 15.09
N HIS A 143 28.52 2.62 16.26
CA HIS A 143 27.97 3.93 16.65
C HIS A 143 29.05 4.77 17.35
N TYR A 144 28.81 6.09 17.42
CA TYR A 144 29.74 7.04 18.02
C TYR A 144 30.07 6.74 19.50
N GLU A 145 29.18 6.07 20.26
CA GLU A 145 29.46 5.73 21.66
C GLU A 145 30.48 4.58 21.83
N GLY A 146 30.80 3.83 20.76
CA GLY A 146 31.67 2.66 20.82
C GLY A 146 31.11 1.52 21.70
N GLY A 147 31.97 0.57 22.08
CA GLY A 147 31.62 -0.55 22.96
C GLY A 147 31.06 -1.77 22.23
N GLU A 148 30.40 -2.66 22.97
CA GLU A 148 29.93 -3.96 22.48
C GLU A 148 28.40 -4.09 22.63
N THR A 149 27.76 -4.79 21.70
CA THR A 149 26.35 -5.20 21.80
C THR A 149 26.23 -6.71 21.68
N ARG A 150 25.13 -7.27 22.19
CA ARG A 150 24.83 -8.72 22.18
C ARG A 150 23.52 -9.04 21.47
N ASN A 151 23.29 -8.38 20.34
CA ASN A 151 22.21 -8.64 19.39
C ASN A 151 22.70 -8.11 18.04
N PHE A 152 23.23 -9.00 17.21
CA PHE A 152 23.71 -8.62 15.88
C PHE A 152 22.54 -8.69 14.91
N ALA A 153 22.30 -7.62 14.15
CA ALA A 153 21.33 -7.63 13.07
C ALA A 153 22.06 -7.35 11.76
N THR A 154 21.84 -8.21 10.76
CA THR A 154 22.19 -7.82 9.39
C THR A 154 21.06 -6.98 8.82
N TYR A 155 21.42 -5.95 8.07
CA TYR A 155 20.44 -5.11 7.39
C TYR A 155 20.18 -5.71 6.01
N ASN A 156 19.08 -6.43 5.84
CA ASN A 156 18.69 -7.03 4.57
C ASN A 156 17.53 -6.22 3.98
N PRO A 157 17.85 -5.29 3.07
CA PRO A 157 16.84 -4.45 2.51
C PRO A 157 16.05 -5.30 1.51
N GLN A 158 14.81 -5.64 1.86
CA GLN A 158 13.86 -6.27 0.94
C GLN A 158 13.30 -5.20 -0.01
N VAL A 159 14.19 -4.54 -0.76
CA VAL A 159 13.84 -3.40 -1.59
C VAL A 159 12.99 -3.89 -2.76
N ALA A 160 11.67 -3.78 -2.61
CA ALA A 160 10.78 -3.70 -3.76
C ALA A 160 11.00 -2.32 -4.41
N ARG A 161 11.95 -2.24 -5.35
CA ARG A 161 12.08 -1.06 -6.21
C ARG A 161 11.03 -1.17 -7.28
N ASP A 162 9.95 -0.44 -7.07
CA ASP A 162 8.86 -0.38 -8.02
C ASP A 162 8.55 1.08 -8.39
N GLN A 163 7.82 1.30 -9.48
CA GLN A 163 7.38 2.63 -9.86
C GLN A 163 6.33 3.11 -8.85
N MET A 164 6.78 4.04 -8.00
CA MET A 164 5.94 4.65 -6.98
C MET A 164 5.99 6.16 -7.09
N PHE A 165 4.82 6.78 -7.10
CA PHE A 165 4.68 8.22 -6.92
C PHE A 165 3.51 8.48 -5.97
N GLN A 166 3.85 9.04 -4.81
CA GLN A 166 2.90 9.26 -3.71
C GLN A 166 3.05 10.69 -3.24
N LEU A 167 1.96 11.32 -2.82
CA LEU A 167 1.94 12.70 -2.34
C LEU A 167 1.42 12.76 -0.91
N GLY A 168 1.86 13.78 -0.20
CA GLY A 168 1.34 14.10 1.13
C GLY A 168 1.82 15.49 1.56
N LYS A 169 1.62 15.80 2.84
CA LYS A 169 2.03 17.09 3.43
C LYS A 169 3.44 16.99 3.98
N HIS A 170 4.28 17.96 3.60
CA HIS A 170 5.62 18.13 4.17
C HIS A 170 5.54 18.58 5.64
N ASP A 171 6.67 18.60 6.33
CA ASP A 171 6.77 19.09 7.70
C ASP A 171 6.29 20.53 7.88
N SER A 172 5.83 20.84 9.09
CA SER A 172 5.29 22.16 9.46
C SER A 172 6.33 23.28 9.31
N THR A 173 7.63 22.98 9.47
CA THR A 173 8.72 23.95 9.25
C THR A 173 8.92 24.31 7.78
N LYS A 174 8.33 23.54 6.86
CA LYS A 174 8.19 23.83 5.43
C LYS A 174 6.75 24.16 5.04
N ASN A 175 5.96 24.71 5.97
CA ASN A 175 4.59 25.17 5.77
C ASN A 175 3.60 24.08 5.33
N GLY A 176 3.92 22.79 5.53
CA GLY A 176 3.00 21.72 5.13
C GLY A 176 2.73 21.64 3.63
N ILE A 177 3.65 22.10 2.77
CA ILE A 177 3.43 22.07 1.31
C ILE A 177 3.26 20.64 0.78
N ILE A 178 2.59 20.49 -0.36
CA ILE A 178 2.45 19.22 -1.06
C ILE A 178 3.83 18.79 -1.59
N ALA A 179 4.26 17.59 -1.22
CA ALA A 179 5.54 17.03 -1.66
C ALA A 179 5.42 15.52 -1.94
N PRO A 180 6.31 14.96 -2.79
CA PRO A 180 6.48 13.53 -2.88
C PRO A 180 6.78 12.92 -1.51
N VAL A 181 6.06 11.86 -1.21
CA VAL A 181 6.25 11.01 -0.05
C VAL A 181 6.67 9.64 -0.54
N ARG A 182 7.42 8.91 0.30
CA ARG A 182 7.73 7.51 0.05
C ARG A 182 7.53 6.68 1.29
N SER A 183 7.18 5.42 1.08
CA SER A 183 7.48 4.37 2.06
C SER A 183 9.00 4.37 2.30
N SER A 184 9.38 4.71 3.53
CA SER A 184 10.77 4.87 3.96
C SER A 184 11.27 3.65 4.73
N SER A 185 10.36 2.86 5.30
CA SER A 185 10.61 1.51 5.79
C SER A 185 9.28 0.86 6.22
N ALA A 186 9.17 -0.46 6.10
CA ALA A 186 8.26 -1.29 6.87
C ALA A 186 9.13 -2.36 7.53
N LEU A 187 9.42 -2.17 8.82
CA LEU A 187 10.33 -3.06 9.54
C LEU A 187 9.60 -4.35 9.89
N VAL A 188 10.24 -5.48 9.61
CA VAL A 188 9.85 -6.79 10.14
C VAL A 188 11.08 -7.43 10.77
N LEU A 189 10.91 -8.04 11.94
CA LEU A 189 12.00 -8.53 12.77
C LEU A 189 11.89 -10.04 12.92
N SER A 190 13.01 -10.74 12.78
CA SER A 190 13.13 -12.12 13.24
C SER A 190 14.28 -12.22 14.21
N SER A 191 14.25 -13.17 15.15
CA SER A 191 15.37 -13.39 16.04
C SER A 191 15.69 -14.87 16.21
N THR A 192 16.99 -15.21 16.08
CA THR A 192 17.55 -16.53 16.34
C THR A 192 18.48 -16.44 17.54
N ASN A 193 18.37 -17.37 18.49
CA ASN A 193 19.29 -17.43 19.62
C ASN A 193 20.44 -18.45 19.42
N VAL A 194 21.36 -18.50 20.38
CA VAL A 194 22.52 -19.42 20.37
C VAL A 194 22.14 -20.91 20.31
N ASN A 195 20.94 -21.27 20.78
CA ASN A 195 20.42 -22.62 20.66
C ASN A 195 19.88 -22.92 19.26
N ARG A 196 19.89 -21.97 18.32
CA ARG A 196 19.22 -22.02 17.02
C ARG A 196 17.70 -22.13 17.14
N GLU A 197 17.13 -21.50 18.16
CA GLU A 197 15.69 -21.30 18.26
C GLU A 197 15.35 -19.97 17.59
N ARG A 198 14.37 -19.99 16.67
CA ARG A 198 13.81 -18.78 16.07
C ARG A 198 12.72 -18.27 17.02
N ILE A 199 13.09 -17.32 17.88
CA ILE A 199 12.25 -16.82 18.99
C ILE A 199 10.97 -16.20 18.44
N TYR A 200 11.11 -15.38 17.40
CA TYR A 200 10.00 -14.83 16.63
C TYR A 200 10.40 -14.64 15.17
N VAL A 201 9.40 -14.65 14.29
CA VAL A 201 9.59 -14.55 12.82
C VAL A 201 8.76 -13.42 12.24
N GLN A 202 9.42 -12.55 11.49
CA GLN A 202 8.86 -11.47 10.68
C GLN A 202 7.80 -10.62 11.40
N GLN A 203 8.06 -10.30 12.67
CA GLN A 203 7.17 -9.51 13.51
C GLN A 203 7.36 -8.01 13.25
N PRO A 204 6.31 -7.25 12.90
CA PRO A 204 6.41 -5.81 12.78
C PRO A 204 6.35 -5.14 14.17
N PRO A 205 7.26 -4.21 14.52
CA PRO A 205 7.16 -3.46 15.78
C PRO A 205 6.00 -2.46 15.79
N ILE A 206 5.57 -2.05 16.99
CA ILE A 206 4.68 -0.90 17.20
C ILE A 206 5.54 0.32 17.55
N SER A 207 5.25 1.45 16.92
CA SER A 207 5.99 2.69 17.13
C SER A 207 5.70 3.37 18.46
N ALA A 208 6.53 4.36 18.81
CA ALA A 208 6.30 5.16 20.01
C ALA A 208 4.96 5.91 19.97
N ALA A 209 4.50 6.32 18.79
CA ALA A 209 3.21 6.97 18.59
C ALA A 209 2.03 5.98 18.46
N GLY A 210 2.27 4.67 18.51
CA GLY A 210 1.23 3.64 18.50
C GLY A 210 0.91 3.06 17.12
N TYR A 211 1.40 3.63 16.01
CA TYR A 211 1.23 3.08 14.66
C TYR A 211 2.01 1.77 14.44
N SER A 212 1.64 1.05 13.38
CA SER A 212 2.41 -0.08 12.86
C SER A 212 3.83 0.29 12.42
N SER A 213 4.66 -0.70 12.09
CA SER A 213 6.08 -0.52 11.73
C SER A 213 6.33 0.22 10.40
N GLN A 214 5.27 0.67 9.73
CA GLN A 214 5.32 1.39 8.48
C GLN A 214 5.63 2.86 8.72
N ALA A 215 6.65 3.32 8.01
CA ALA A 215 7.14 4.68 8.08
C ALA A 215 7.19 5.27 6.69
N PHE A 216 6.62 6.47 6.58
CA PHE A 216 6.66 7.31 5.39
C PHE A 216 7.46 8.57 5.68
N ALA A 217 7.98 9.21 4.65
CA ALA A 217 8.60 10.51 4.79
C ALA A 217 8.48 11.32 3.50
N PRO A 218 8.28 12.65 3.61
CA PRO A 218 8.53 13.55 2.50
C PRO A 218 9.95 13.33 1.97
N HIS A 219 10.08 13.19 0.66
CA HIS A 219 11.31 12.81 0.01
C HIS A 219 11.65 13.75 -1.13
N PHE A 220 12.88 14.26 -1.12
CA PHE A 220 13.46 14.91 -2.28
C PHE A 220 14.23 13.87 -3.08
N PRO A 221 13.75 13.47 -4.28
CA PRO A 221 14.44 12.50 -5.11
C PRO A 221 15.73 13.11 -5.67
N HIS A 222 16.79 12.31 -5.78
CA HIS A 222 18.09 12.78 -6.31
C HIS A 222 18.06 13.14 -7.81
N THR A 223 16.96 12.85 -8.51
CA THR A 223 16.80 13.15 -9.94
C THR A 223 15.62 14.10 -10.15
N ALA A 224 15.90 15.41 -10.17
CA ALA A 224 15.00 16.40 -10.76
C ALA A 224 15.40 16.59 -12.24
N ARG A 225 14.48 16.36 -13.17
CA ARG A 225 14.76 16.38 -14.62
C ARG A 225 13.76 17.25 -15.37
N LYS A 226 14.15 17.67 -16.58
CA LYS A 226 13.32 18.50 -17.47
C LYS A 226 12.46 17.68 -18.43
N THR A 227 12.77 16.39 -18.62
CA THR A 227 12.18 15.52 -19.65
C THR A 227 11.19 14.52 -19.10
N GLU A 228 11.38 14.03 -17.87
CA GLU A 228 10.50 13.06 -17.20
C GLU A 228 9.69 13.74 -16.08
N THR A 229 9.06 14.87 -16.39
CA THR A 229 8.18 15.58 -15.46
C THR A 229 6.80 14.95 -15.40
N LYS A 230 6.12 15.10 -14.26
CA LYS A 230 4.72 14.72 -14.11
C LYS A 230 3.80 15.49 -15.03
N THR A 231 2.78 14.81 -15.51
CA THR A 231 1.69 15.37 -16.31
C THR A 231 0.41 15.49 -15.48
N CYS A 232 -0.70 15.89 -16.09
CA CYS A 232 -1.95 16.11 -15.35
C CYS A 232 -2.51 14.76 -14.88
N THR A 233 -2.47 13.74 -15.75
CA THR A 233 -2.98 12.39 -15.45
C THR A 233 -2.11 11.60 -14.46
N ASP A 234 -0.91 12.08 -14.13
CA ASP A 234 -0.11 11.52 -13.02
C ASP A 234 -0.68 11.87 -11.63
N CYS A 235 -1.48 12.94 -11.53
CA CYS A 235 -1.97 13.48 -10.25
C CYS A 235 -3.51 13.60 -10.16
N HIS A 236 -4.23 13.55 -11.29
CA HIS A 236 -5.68 13.70 -11.36
C HIS A 236 -6.27 12.61 -12.26
N LEU A 237 -7.59 12.35 -12.16
CA LEU A 237 -8.26 11.33 -12.98
C LEU A 237 -8.08 11.60 -14.47
N SER A 238 -7.69 10.59 -15.25
CA SER A 238 -7.54 10.74 -16.70
C SER A 238 -8.89 10.72 -17.41
N GLU A 239 -9.06 11.49 -18.50
CA GLU A 239 -10.26 11.41 -19.38
C GLU A 239 -10.52 9.98 -19.91
N ALA A 240 -9.48 9.15 -19.99
CA ALA A 240 -9.59 7.75 -20.38
C ALA A 240 -10.01 6.81 -19.21
N ASN A 241 -10.07 7.32 -17.98
CA ASN A 241 -10.42 6.63 -16.74
C ASN A 241 -9.56 5.37 -16.49
N ASP A 242 -8.28 5.43 -16.87
CA ASP A 242 -7.30 4.34 -16.85
C ASP A 242 -6.24 4.46 -15.74
N ASN A 243 -6.34 5.47 -14.88
CA ASN A 243 -5.33 5.76 -13.87
C ASN A 243 -5.81 5.61 -12.42
N ASN A 244 -6.93 4.92 -12.17
CA ASN A 244 -7.47 4.75 -10.81
C ASN A 244 -6.50 4.04 -9.84
N ALA A 245 -5.73 3.07 -10.33
CA ALA A 245 -4.66 2.43 -9.54
C ALA A 245 -3.51 3.41 -9.22
N ILE A 246 -3.19 4.32 -10.15
CA ILE A 246 -2.19 5.37 -9.92
C ILE A 246 -2.69 6.33 -8.85
N MET A 247 -3.97 6.73 -8.91
CA MET A 247 -4.59 7.59 -7.90
C MET A 247 -4.61 6.94 -6.50
N ALA A 248 -4.91 5.64 -6.41
CA ALA A 248 -4.82 4.89 -5.16
C ALA A 248 -3.42 4.95 -4.54
N GLN A 249 -2.37 4.80 -5.37
CA GLN A 249 -0.99 4.91 -4.94
C GLN A 249 -0.60 6.34 -4.56
N LEU A 250 -1.01 7.32 -5.38
CA LEU A 250 -0.77 8.75 -5.20
C LEU A 250 -1.26 9.22 -3.85
N LEU A 251 -2.48 8.81 -3.48
CA LEU A 251 -3.16 9.18 -2.24
C LEU A 251 -2.81 8.29 -1.05
N LEU A 252 -1.85 7.37 -1.19
CA LEU A 252 -1.38 6.47 -0.13
C LEU A 252 -2.42 5.47 0.40
N HIS A 253 -3.46 5.13 -0.38
CA HIS A 253 -4.38 4.03 -0.07
C HIS A 253 -3.71 2.65 -0.23
N GLY A 254 -2.58 2.60 -0.95
CA GLY A 254 -1.89 1.37 -1.33
C GLY A 254 -2.58 0.67 -2.51
N THR A 255 -1.84 -0.20 -3.20
CA THR A 255 -2.37 -0.93 -4.37
C THR A 255 -2.27 -2.44 -4.22
N ASN A 256 -2.05 -2.94 -3.01
CA ASN A 256 -1.88 -4.36 -2.64
C ASN A 256 -0.77 -5.14 -3.40
N PHE A 257 -0.05 -4.49 -4.31
CA PHE A 257 0.89 -5.11 -5.25
C PHE A 257 2.20 -5.45 -4.56
N VAL A 258 2.68 -4.54 -3.72
CA VAL A 258 3.90 -4.75 -2.95
C VAL A 258 3.62 -5.40 -1.61
N ASN A 259 2.49 -6.11 -1.41
CA ASN A 259 2.21 -6.74 -0.12
C ASN A 259 3.21 -7.85 0.22
N PHE A 260 3.39 -8.13 1.51
CA PHE A 260 4.35 -9.10 2.00
C PHE A 260 3.66 -10.26 2.72
N VAL A 261 3.64 -11.43 2.07
CA VAL A 261 3.09 -12.67 2.63
C VAL A 261 4.03 -13.26 3.70
N GLY A 262 5.34 -13.15 3.48
CA GLY A 262 6.35 -13.58 4.44
C GLY A 262 6.82 -15.02 4.26
N PHE A 263 7.42 -15.55 5.33
CA PHE A 263 8.03 -16.87 5.42
C PHE A 263 6.98 -17.97 5.38
N ASN A 264 5.82 -17.73 6.02
CA ASN A 264 4.68 -18.62 6.03
C ASN A 264 3.53 -18.02 5.21
N ALA A 265 2.93 -18.82 4.33
CA ALA A 265 1.56 -18.60 3.91
C ALA A 265 0.62 -19.24 4.94
N TYR A 266 -0.36 -18.47 5.44
CA TYR A 266 -1.37 -18.98 6.37
C TYR A 266 -2.64 -19.32 5.60
N VAL A 267 -3.05 -20.58 5.70
CA VAL A 267 -4.14 -21.19 4.94
C VAL A 267 -5.26 -21.57 5.90
N GLY A 268 -6.46 -21.08 5.65
CA GLY A 268 -7.68 -21.58 6.28
C GLY A 268 -8.13 -22.85 5.56
N GLU A 269 -8.62 -23.83 6.31
CA GLU A 269 -9.02 -25.13 5.79
C GLU A 269 -10.38 -25.58 6.35
N ALA A 270 -11.00 -26.56 5.71
CA ALA A 270 -12.31 -27.07 6.13
C ALA A 270 -12.33 -27.70 7.54
N GLY A 271 -11.17 -28.06 8.11
CA GLY A 271 -11.04 -28.65 9.45
C GLY A 271 -10.11 -27.89 10.41
N GLY A 272 -9.75 -26.65 10.08
CA GLY A 272 -8.81 -25.86 10.88
C GLY A 272 -8.00 -24.89 10.03
N LEU A 273 -6.72 -24.73 10.34
CA LEU A 273 -5.81 -23.87 9.60
C LEU A 273 -4.38 -24.43 9.61
N GLN A 274 -3.56 -23.97 8.67
CA GLN A 274 -2.17 -24.38 8.55
C GLN A 274 -1.27 -23.20 8.17
N ALA A 275 -0.10 -23.14 8.79
CA ALA A 275 1.01 -22.31 8.33
C ALA A 275 1.92 -23.16 7.44
N ILE A 276 2.22 -22.71 6.23
CA ILE A 276 3.06 -23.42 5.25
C ILE A 276 4.26 -22.54 4.91
N ASN A 277 5.47 -23.05 5.10
CA ASN A 277 6.67 -22.32 4.71
C ASN A 277 6.70 -22.19 3.17
N VAL A 278 6.84 -20.97 2.66
CA VAL A 278 6.86 -20.68 1.22
C VAL A 278 8.18 -20.10 0.74
N THR A 279 9.12 -19.79 1.64
CA THR A 279 10.45 -19.29 1.32
C THR A 279 11.55 -20.07 2.02
N GLU A 280 12.78 -19.89 1.54
CA GLU A 280 13.98 -20.17 2.33
C GLU A 280 13.99 -19.36 3.63
N TRP A 281 14.71 -19.86 4.65
CA TRP A 281 14.90 -19.14 5.90
C TRP A 281 15.98 -18.06 5.78
N ASP A 282 17.13 -18.44 5.21
CA ASP A 282 18.27 -17.55 5.06
C ASP A 282 17.97 -16.43 4.08
N GLU A 283 18.80 -15.38 4.14
CA GLU A 283 18.67 -14.22 3.27
C GLU A 283 19.53 -14.34 2.02
N PRO A 284 19.02 -13.96 0.83
CA PRO A 284 17.69 -13.39 0.59
C PRO A 284 16.57 -14.43 0.66
N GLN A 285 15.50 -14.19 1.43
CA GLN A 285 14.37 -15.14 1.58
C GLN A 285 13.62 -15.36 0.26
N ALA A 286 14.10 -16.31 -0.54
CA ALA A 286 13.58 -16.61 -1.86
C ALA A 286 12.37 -17.56 -1.78
N VAL A 287 11.31 -17.27 -2.54
CA VAL A 287 10.14 -18.14 -2.65
C VAL A 287 10.53 -19.45 -3.33
N PHE A 288 10.11 -20.60 -2.80
CA PHE A 288 10.49 -21.90 -3.35
C PHE A 288 10.09 -22.04 -4.83
N GLY A 289 11.01 -22.55 -5.64
CA GLY A 289 10.85 -22.71 -7.09
C GLY A 289 10.98 -21.43 -7.93
N SER A 290 11.07 -20.25 -7.31
CA SER A 290 11.12 -18.97 -8.03
C SER A 290 12.41 -18.72 -8.82
N TYR A 291 12.38 -17.70 -9.67
CA TYR A 291 13.56 -17.15 -10.35
C TYR A 291 14.69 -16.88 -9.35
N LEU A 292 14.41 -16.15 -8.26
CA LEU A 292 15.44 -15.84 -7.26
C LEU A 292 15.97 -17.10 -6.58
N HIS A 293 15.11 -18.07 -6.25
CA HIS A 293 15.52 -19.32 -5.61
C HIS A 293 16.53 -20.09 -6.46
N ARG A 294 16.33 -20.13 -7.79
CA ARG A 294 17.26 -20.76 -8.74
C ARG A 294 18.68 -20.20 -8.66
N TYR A 295 18.83 -18.89 -8.47
CA TYR A 295 20.13 -18.22 -8.49
C TYR A 295 20.74 -18.04 -7.09
N ALA A 296 19.92 -17.79 -6.08
CA ALA A 296 20.39 -17.61 -4.70
C ALA A 296 20.64 -18.96 -3.99
N TYR A 297 19.88 -20.01 -4.32
CA TYR A 297 19.96 -21.33 -3.69
C TYR A 297 19.92 -22.46 -4.75
N PRO A 298 20.90 -22.54 -5.66
CA PRO A 298 20.85 -23.46 -6.80
C PRO A 298 20.69 -24.94 -6.40
N ASP A 299 21.30 -25.36 -5.28
CA ASP A 299 21.20 -26.74 -4.78
C ASP A 299 19.80 -27.05 -4.23
N ASN A 300 19.22 -26.14 -3.45
CA ASN A 300 17.87 -26.31 -2.90
C ASN A 300 16.82 -26.20 -4.01
N TRP A 301 17.03 -25.33 -4.99
CA TRP A 301 16.22 -25.28 -6.21
C TRP A 301 16.26 -26.60 -6.97
N ALA A 302 17.44 -27.21 -7.17
CA ALA A 302 17.53 -28.50 -7.84
C ALA A 302 16.79 -29.61 -7.06
N LYS A 303 16.87 -29.63 -5.73
CA LYS A 303 16.08 -30.54 -4.88
C LYS A 303 14.58 -30.30 -5.02
N HIS A 304 14.13 -29.04 -5.01
CA HIS A 304 12.73 -28.66 -5.21
C HIS A 304 12.19 -29.15 -6.55
N GLN A 305 12.96 -28.98 -7.63
CA GLN A 305 12.61 -29.53 -8.95
C GLN A 305 12.55 -31.07 -8.94
N ALA A 306 13.53 -31.73 -8.32
CA ALA A 306 13.55 -33.20 -8.20
C ALA A 306 12.38 -33.75 -7.38
N ASN A 307 11.84 -32.96 -6.45
CA ASN A 307 10.64 -33.27 -5.67
C ASN A 307 9.33 -32.99 -6.42
N GLY A 308 9.37 -32.73 -7.73
CA GLY A 308 8.17 -32.41 -8.51
C GLY A 308 7.53 -31.08 -8.11
N ARG A 309 8.35 -30.11 -7.66
CA ARG A 309 7.92 -28.79 -7.16
C ARG A 309 7.06 -28.83 -5.89
N GLU A 310 6.98 -29.97 -5.21
CA GLU A 310 6.34 -30.02 -3.89
C GLU A 310 7.20 -29.31 -2.85
N ILE A 311 6.60 -28.44 -2.06
CA ILE A 311 7.24 -27.83 -0.89
C ILE A 311 7.53 -28.94 0.14
N ARG A 312 8.82 -29.26 0.28
CA ARG A 312 9.33 -30.26 1.21
C ARG A 312 10.50 -29.67 1.99
N TRP A 313 10.86 -30.33 3.09
CA TRP A 313 12.03 -29.95 3.84
C TRP A 313 13.29 -30.22 3.01
N LEU A 314 14.16 -29.20 2.84
CA LEU A 314 15.32 -29.26 1.94
C LEU A 314 16.67 -29.47 2.66
N GLY A 315 16.67 -29.68 3.99
CA GLY A 315 17.88 -30.02 4.75
C GLY A 315 18.22 -29.11 5.94
N GLU A 316 17.45 -28.05 6.21
CA GLU A 316 17.79 -27.07 7.25
C GLU A 316 17.61 -27.60 8.69
N PRO A 317 18.60 -27.45 9.60
CA PRO A 317 18.50 -27.94 10.98
C PRO A 317 17.27 -27.40 11.72
N GLY A 318 16.42 -28.30 12.26
CA GLY A 318 15.20 -27.93 13.00
C GLY A 318 14.01 -27.57 12.11
N GLY A 319 14.10 -27.81 10.80
CA GLY A 319 13.06 -27.44 9.85
C GLY A 319 11.80 -28.31 9.92
N PHE A 320 10.68 -27.64 9.80
CA PHE A 320 9.35 -28.18 9.54
C PHE A 320 8.83 -27.45 8.31
N VAL A 321 7.90 -28.06 7.57
CA VAL A 321 7.33 -27.44 6.37
C VAL A 321 5.98 -26.82 6.68
N THR A 322 5.24 -27.45 7.58
CA THR A 322 3.89 -27.05 7.95
C THR A 322 3.70 -27.12 9.46
N SER A 323 2.80 -26.29 9.98
CA SER A 323 2.24 -26.39 11.34
C SER A 323 0.72 -26.28 11.23
N THR A 324 0.00 -27.24 11.79
CA THR A 324 -1.46 -27.37 11.65
C THR A 324 -2.12 -27.12 12.99
N GLN A 325 -3.25 -26.42 12.97
CA GLN A 325 -4.14 -26.27 14.12
C GLN A 325 -5.54 -26.73 13.73
N SER A 326 -6.03 -27.80 14.36
CA SER A 326 -7.40 -28.27 14.16
C SER A 326 -8.41 -27.27 14.73
N GLY A 327 -9.56 -27.15 14.08
CA GLY A 327 -10.63 -26.25 14.48
C GLY A 327 -11.88 -26.41 13.64
N GLY A 328 -12.75 -25.40 13.66
CA GLY A 328 -13.88 -25.32 12.73
C GLY A 328 -13.45 -24.97 11.30
N PRO A 329 -14.37 -25.03 10.33
CA PRO A 329 -14.11 -24.61 8.95
C PRO A 329 -13.64 -23.16 8.90
N THR A 330 -12.41 -22.92 8.47
CA THR A 330 -11.80 -21.58 8.46
C THR A 330 -11.95 -20.95 7.08
N GLY A 331 -13.01 -20.16 6.88
CA GLY A 331 -13.35 -19.52 5.60
C GLY A 331 -12.71 -18.15 5.35
N CYS A 332 -12.08 -17.58 6.38
CA CYS A 332 -11.40 -16.29 6.32
C CYS A 332 -10.52 -16.09 7.55
N LEU A 333 -9.32 -15.54 7.35
CA LEU A 333 -8.30 -15.36 8.38
C LEU A 333 -7.37 -14.18 8.04
N GLN A 334 -6.81 -13.54 9.06
CA GLN A 334 -5.86 -12.43 8.91
C GLN A 334 -4.71 -12.53 9.91
N LEU A 335 -3.48 -12.62 9.41
CA LEU A 335 -2.26 -12.40 10.19
C LEU A 335 -2.06 -10.91 10.41
N ARG A 336 -1.96 -10.51 11.67
CA ARG A 336 -1.83 -9.11 12.12
C ARG A 336 -0.78 -9.03 13.22
N GLY A 337 0.48 -8.99 12.79
CA GLY A 337 1.65 -9.04 13.67
C GLY A 337 1.82 -10.42 14.30
N GLU A 338 1.67 -10.49 15.63
CA GLU A 338 1.80 -11.72 16.41
C GLU A 338 0.59 -12.65 16.26
N TYR A 339 -0.58 -12.09 15.99
CA TYR A 339 -1.85 -12.81 16.06
C TYR A 339 -2.38 -13.17 14.68
N LEU A 340 -2.73 -14.44 14.50
CA LEU A 340 -3.51 -14.95 13.38
C LEU A 340 -4.98 -15.07 13.81
N ILE A 341 -5.84 -14.19 13.30
CA ILE A 341 -7.25 -14.14 13.67
C ILE A 341 -8.05 -14.90 12.62
N ALA A 342 -8.81 -15.91 13.03
CA ALA A 342 -9.51 -16.84 12.14
C ALA A 342 -11.00 -16.92 12.49
N ALA A 343 -11.87 -16.74 11.49
CA ALA A 343 -13.31 -17.00 11.58
C ALA A 343 -13.59 -18.45 11.19
N GLN A 344 -14.17 -19.22 12.11
CA GLN A 344 -14.21 -20.70 12.05
C GLN A 344 -15.63 -21.28 12.08
N GLY A 345 -16.59 -20.59 11.46
CA GLY A 345 -17.98 -21.02 11.41
C GLY A 345 -18.61 -21.10 12.79
N SER A 346 -19.32 -22.20 13.08
CA SER A 346 -19.95 -22.42 14.39
C SER A 346 -18.98 -22.57 15.55
N SER A 347 -17.67 -22.70 15.28
CA SER A 347 -16.64 -22.63 16.30
C SER A 347 -16.32 -21.19 16.72
N GLY A 348 -16.93 -20.17 16.12
CA GLY A 348 -16.69 -18.75 16.41
C GLY A 348 -15.39 -18.23 15.80
N THR A 349 -14.83 -17.17 16.39
CA THR A 349 -13.58 -16.54 15.96
C THR A 349 -12.50 -16.70 17.02
N THR A 350 -11.29 -17.06 16.62
CA THR A 350 -10.14 -17.24 17.52
C THR A 350 -8.93 -16.46 17.01
N ALA A 351 -8.26 -15.72 17.88
CA ALA A 351 -6.92 -15.18 17.61
C ALA A 351 -5.86 -16.13 18.17
N TYR A 352 -5.03 -16.69 17.30
CA TYR A 352 -3.92 -17.57 17.65
C TYR A 352 -2.61 -16.77 17.71
N ASP A 353 -1.82 -16.99 18.76
CA ASP A 353 -0.44 -16.51 18.82
C ASP A 353 0.43 -17.40 17.91
N VAL A 354 1.07 -16.74 16.94
CA VAL A 354 2.01 -17.35 15.99
C VAL A 354 3.39 -16.72 16.04
N ALA A 355 3.74 -15.95 17.07
CA ALA A 355 5.08 -15.39 17.21
C ALA A 355 6.14 -16.49 17.22
N SER A 356 5.87 -17.58 17.94
CA SER A 356 6.79 -18.73 18.07
C SER A 356 6.64 -19.79 16.97
N ILE A 357 6.03 -19.45 15.82
CA ILE A 357 5.72 -20.41 14.74
C ILE A 357 6.95 -21.22 14.27
N ALA A 358 8.15 -20.65 14.36
CA ALA A 358 9.40 -21.32 14.00
C ALA A 358 10.33 -21.65 15.17
N ASN A 359 9.84 -21.51 16.39
CA ASN A 359 10.61 -21.82 17.58
C ASN A 359 10.61 -23.33 17.83
N LYS A 360 11.77 -23.97 17.69
CA LYS A 360 11.92 -25.42 17.97
C LYS A 360 11.75 -25.79 19.45
N GLY A 361 11.84 -24.82 20.35
CA GLY A 361 11.57 -24.99 21.78
C GLY A 361 10.08 -25.00 22.13
N VAL A 362 9.21 -24.73 21.15
CA VAL A 362 7.76 -24.70 21.33
C VAL A 362 7.15 -25.87 20.56
N ALA A 363 6.44 -26.74 21.30
CA ALA A 363 5.87 -27.97 20.75
C ALA A 363 4.65 -27.71 19.88
N ASP A 364 3.74 -26.86 20.35
CA ASP A 364 2.58 -26.39 19.62
C ASP A 364 2.84 -24.97 19.11
N ARG A 365 2.69 -24.73 17.82
CA ARG A 365 3.23 -23.53 17.15
C ARG A 365 2.18 -22.51 16.76
N ILE A 366 0.92 -22.87 16.88
CA ILE A 366 -0.24 -22.02 16.61
C ILE A 366 -1.09 -22.05 17.87
N LEU A 367 -0.78 -21.14 18.79
CA LEU A 367 -1.21 -21.26 20.18
C LEU A 367 -2.52 -20.48 20.41
N SER A 368 -3.52 -21.12 21.02
CA SER A 368 -4.71 -20.41 21.49
C SER A 368 -4.50 -19.69 22.83
N ALA A 369 -3.60 -20.21 23.66
CA ALA A 369 -3.16 -19.59 24.91
C ALA A 369 -1.72 -20.04 25.22
N PRO A 370 -0.71 -19.13 25.20
CA PRO A 370 0.70 -19.51 25.38
C PRO A 370 1.03 -20.10 26.76
N VAL A 371 0.25 -19.74 27.80
CA VAL A 371 0.47 -20.20 29.18
C VAL A 371 -0.68 -21.10 29.65
N SER A 372 -1.91 -20.61 29.64
CA SER A 372 -3.09 -21.34 30.09
C SER A 372 -4.38 -20.63 29.64
N PRO A 373 -5.45 -21.36 29.31
CA PRO A 373 -6.78 -20.77 29.07
C PRO A 373 -7.37 -20.02 30.27
N LEU A 374 -6.86 -20.25 31.50
CA LEU A 374 -7.27 -19.48 32.68
C LEU A 374 -6.63 -18.09 32.75
N GLY A 375 -5.51 -17.88 32.05
CA GLY A 375 -4.77 -16.62 32.05
C GLY A 375 -4.98 -15.76 30.80
N GLN A 376 -5.58 -16.32 29.75
CA GLN A 376 -5.85 -15.67 28.48
C GLN A 376 -6.95 -16.43 27.75
N SER A 377 -7.88 -15.71 27.10
CA SER A 377 -8.87 -16.28 26.20
C SER A 377 -9.10 -15.34 25.02
N LEU A 378 -8.54 -15.69 23.86
CA LEU A 378 -8.67 -14.90 22.63
C LEU A 378 -9.75 -15.45 21.70
N HIS A 379 -10.85 -15.94 22.29
CA HIS A 379 -11.92 -16.62 21.58
C HIS A 379 -13.24 -15.89 21.75
N ILE A 380 -13.91 -15.61 20.64
CA ILE A 380 -15.27 -15.09 20.56
C ILE A 380 -16.17 -16.20 20.03
N ALA A 381 -17.00 -16.78 20.90
CA ALA A 381 -18.03 -17.70 20.48
C ALA A 381 -19.07 -16.95 19.62
N SER A 382 -19.55 -17.58 18.54
CA SER A 382 -20.66 -17.09 17.73
C SER A 382 -21.38 -18.23 17.01
N SER A 383 -22.51 -17.92 16.39
CA SER A 383 -23.42 -18.89 15.79
C SER A 383 -22.84 -19.49 14.53
N ASN A 384 -22.26 -18.66 13.64
CA ASN A 384 -21.55 -19.07 12.45
C ASN A 384 -20.66 -17.95 11.87
N ALA A 385 -19.48 -17.74 12.45
CA ALA A 385 -18.51 -16.73 12.01
C ALA A 385 -17.99 -17.02 10.60
N THR A 386 -18.17 -16.07 9.67
CA THR A 386 -17.83 -16.24 8.25
C THR A 386 -16.55 -15.53 7.83
N CYS A 387 -16.26 -14.36 8.41
CA CYS A 387 -15.03 -13.62 8.12
C CYS A 387 -14.64 -12.66 9.23
N VAL A 388 -13.39 -12.20 9.17
CA VAL A 388 -12.81 -11.22 10.08
C VAL A 388 -11.94 -10.25 9.30
N ALA A 389 -12.04 -8.97 9.63
CA ALA A 389 -11.21 -7.91 9.08
C ALA A 389 -10.75 -6.92 10.15
N LEU A 390 -9.50 -6.49 10.02
CA LEU A 390 -8.92 -5.41 10.79
C LEU A 390 -8.56 -4.25 9.85
N PRO A 391 -8.78 -3.00 10.27
CA PRO A 391 -8.50 -1.83 9.45
C PRO A 391 -7.00 -1.64 9.21
N THR A 392 -6.12 -2.11 10.10
CA THR A 392 -4.66 -1.91 10.05
C THR A 392 -3.88 -3.19 9.78
N ASN A 393 -2.59 -3.06 9.44
CA ASN A 393 -1.68 -4.18 9.15
C ASN A 393 -1.32 -5.05 10.36
N GLN A 394 -1.56 -4.54 11.56
CA GLN A 394 -1.46 -5.26 12.82
C GLN A 394 -2.30 -4.54 13.87
N ASN A 395 -2.50 -5.17 15.02
CA ASN A 395 -3.03 -4.46 16.19
C ASN A 395 -2.09 -3.28 16.50
N ILE A 396 -2.66 -2.08 16.54
CA ILE A 396 -1.94 -0.85 16.87
C ILE A 396 -2.22 -0.47 18.33
N HIS A 397 -1.61 0.59 18.84
CA HIS A 397 -1.83 1.03 20.22
C HIS A 397 -2.33 2.48 20.27
N PRO A 398 -3.64 2.71 20.05
CA PRO A 398 -4.19 4.04 19.88
C PRO A 398 -4.00 4.97 21.08
N ALA A 399 -4.03 4.43 22.31
CA ALA A 399 -3.76 5.19 23.53
C ALA A 399 -2.37 5.85 23.58
N ARG A 400 -1.38 5.36 22.80
CA ARG A 400 -0.07 6.02 22.68
C ARG A 400 -0.11 7.30 21.86
N ASN A 401 -1.08 7.47 20.96
CA ASN A 401 -1.27 8.70 20.18
C ASN A 401 -2.14 9.70 20.98
N GLN A 402 -1.63 10.11 22.14
CA GLN A 402 -2.31 11.05 23.03
C GLN A 402 -1.30 11.98 23.72
N GLY A 403 -1.81 13.05 24.33
CA GLY A 403 -1.02 13.98 25.12
C GLY A 403 -0.15 14.96 24.31
N GLU A 404 0.57 15.82 25.05
CA GLU A 404 1.34 16.93 24.49
C GLU A 404 2.48 16.46 23.58
N LEU A 405 3.20 15.39 23.95
CA LEU A 405 4.32 14.90 23.16
C LEU A 405 3.87 14.44 21.76
N MET A 406 2.80 13.65 21.67
CA MET A 406 2.38 13.08 20.38
C MET A 406 1.54 14.06 19.56
N ARG A 407 0.56 14.73 20.16
CA ARG A 407 -0.41 15.56 19.41
C ARG A 407 0.01 17.02 19.23
N VAL A 408 0.91 17.53 20.08
CA VAL A 408 1.38 18.93 20.01
C VAL A 408 2.82 18.98 19.52
N ALA A 409 3.73 18.25 20.17
CA ALA A 409 5.15 18.32 19.85
C ALA A 409 5.53 17.52 18.59
N ASN A 410 4.87 16.39 18.31
CA ASN A 410 5.06 15.62 17.07
C ASN A 410 4.02 15.95 15.98
N GLU A 411 2.91 16.60 16.35
CA GLU A 411 1.80 16.95 15.46
C GLU A 411 1.14 15.73 14.78
N GLU A 412 1.09 14.59 15.45
CA GLU A 412 0.43 13.37 14.94
C GLU A 412 -1.09 13.56 14.84
N GLN A 413 -1.72 12.97 13.82
CA GLN A 413 -3.18 12.95 13.71
C GLN A 413 -3.79 11.98 14.74
N PRO A 414 -4.97 12.31 15.29
CA PRO A 414 -5.67 11.40 16.18
C PRO A 414 -6.09 10.13 15.43
N PHE A 415 -5.96 8.98 16.09
CA PHE A 415 -6.52 7.73 15.58
C PHE A 415 -8.05 7.78 15.56
N HIS A 416 -8.62 7.17 14.53
CA HIS A 416 -10.05 6.95 14.45
C HIS A 416 -10.46 5.76 15.35
N PRO A 417 -11.61 5.80 16.06
CA PRO A 417 -12.04 4.72 16.94
C PRO A 417 -12.22 3.34 16.29
N ILE A 418 -12.40 3.28 14.96
CA ILE A 418 -12.48 1.98 14.25
C ILE A 418 -11.22 1.13 14.46
N TYR A 419 -10.07 1.75 14.76
CA TYR A 419 -8.80 1.05 14.89
C TYR A 419 -8.64 0.29 16.21
N ASP A 420 -9.53 0.51 17.18
CA ASP A 420 -9.58 -0.23 18.44
C ASP A 420 -10.21 -1.62 18.24
N TYR A 421 -10.86 -1.88 17.08
CA TYR A 421 -11.72 -3.04 16.88
C TYR A 421 -11.28 -3.95 15.73
N ALA A 422 -11.49 -5.26 15.93
CA ALA A 422 -11.66 -6.21 14.83
C ALA A 422 -13.15 -6.42 14.54
N PHE A 423 -13.47 -6.57 13.25
CA PHE A 423 -14.83 -6.69 12.73
C PHE A 423 -15.04 -8.11 12.21
N ILE A 424 -16.04 -8.80 12.75
CA ILE A 424 -16.34 -10.20 12.46
C ILE A 424 -17.72 -10.27 11.83
N THR A 425 -17.83 -10.85 10.64
CA THR A 425 -19.13 -11.19 10.06
C THR A 425 -19.56 -12.57 10.53
N ASP A 426 -20.83 -12.71 10.84
CA ASP A 426 -21.50 -13.95 11.22
C ASP A 426 -22.78 -14.08 10.40
N SER A 427 -22.99 -15.23 9.77
CA SER A 427 -24.12 -15.40 8.85
C SER A 427 -25.51 -15.41 9.52
N ALA A 428 -25.58 -15.55 10.85
CA ALA A 428 -26.83 -15.52 11.61
C ALA A 428 -26.92 -14.29 12.52
N GLU A 429 -25.80 -13.87 13.10
CA GLU A 429 -25.77 -12.75 14.06
C GLU A 429 -25.44 -11.40 13.43
N GLY A 430 -25.04 -11.36 12.15
CA GLY A 430 -24.66 -10.15 11.42
C GLY A 430 -23.22 -9.72 11.72
N LEU A 431 -23.04 -8.53 12.31
CA LEU A 431 -21.74 -7.94 12.59
C LEU A 431 -21.41 -8.02 14.09
N ILE A 432 -20.23 -8.55 14.41
CA ILE A 432 -19.68 -8.61 15.77
C ILE A 432 -18.39 -7.78 15.82
N LEU A 433 -18.24 -6.94 16.84
CA LEU A 433 -17.00 -6.20 17.11
C LEU A 433 -16.35 -6.75 18.37
N THR A 434 -15.03 -6.85 18.36
CA THR A 434 -14.21 -7.10 19.57
C THR A 434 -13.12 -6.06 19.65
N ASP A 435 -12.90 -5.52 20.85
CA ASP A 435 -11.76 -4.68 21.16
C ASP A 435 -10.48 -5.52 21.04
N VAL A 436 -9.50 -5.04 20.29
CA VAL A 436 -8.20 -5.69 20.07
C VAL A 436 -7.03 -4.92 20.67
N ASP A 437 -7.27 -3.82 21.37
CA ASP A 437 -6.23 -3.04 22.04
C ASP A 437 -5.54 -3.86 23.14
N THR A 438 -6.24 -4.81 23.76
CA THR A 438 -5.65 -5.75 24.73
C THR A 438 -4.45 -6.50 24.15
N LEU A 439 -4.44 -6.73 22.83
CA LEU A 439 -3.38 -7.44 22.13
C LEU A 439 -2.14 -6.56 21.85
N ALA A 440 -2.21 -5.25 22.13
CA ALA A 440 -1.17 -4.28 21.81
C ALA A 440 -0.85 -3.30 22.95
N ASN A 441 -1.56 -3.39 24.08
CA ASN A 441 -1.40 -2.52 25.25
C ASN A 441 -0.24 -2.92 26.18
N PHE A 442 0.47 -4.02 25.90
CA PHE A 442 1.54 -4.61 26.71
C PHE A 442 1.11 -5.14 28.09
N GLU A 443 -0.17 -5.46 28.27
CA GLU A 443 -0.75 -6.02 29.49
C GLU A 443 -1.33 -7.42 29.24
N ALA A 444 -0.50 -8.45 29.30
CA ALA A 444 -0.95 -9.82 29.00
C ALA A 444 -2.06 -10.35 29.94
N ARG A 445 -2.32 -9.72 31.09
CA ARG A 445 -3.37 -10.16 32.04
C ARG A 445 -4.78 -9.81 31.58
N ASP A 446 -4.94 -8.92 30.61
CA ASP A 446 -6.25 -8.52 30.08
C ASP A 446 -6.53 -9.07 28.67
N ASN A 447 -5.74 -10.03 28.20
CA ASN A 447 -5.93 -10.79 26.96
C ASN A 447 -7.18 -11.70 27.00
N PHE A 448 -8.35 -11.08 27.13
CA PHE A 448 -9.67 -11.68 27.15
C PHE A 448 -10.56 -10.92 26.17
N LEU A 449 -10.64 -11.42 24.94
CA LEU A 449 -11.48 -10.80 23.93
C LEU A 449 -12.95 -10.93 24.33
N THR A 450 -13.70 -9.83 24.20
CA THR A 450 -15.13 -9.79 24.49
C THR A 450 -15.86 -9.09 23.36
N ARG A 451 -17.15 -9.43 23.20
CA ARG A 451 -18.01 -8.77 22.23
C ARG A 451 -18.32 -7.35 22.70
N ALA A 452 -17.77 -6.36 22.03
CA ALA A 452 -18.11 -4.96 22.24
C ALA A 452 -19.49 -4.63 21.63
N LEU A 453 -19.83 -5.27 20.52
CA LEU A 453 -21.11 -5.14 19.83
C LEU A 453 -21.49 -6.45 19.12
N THR A 454 -22.80 -6.69 19.01
CA THR A 454 -23.39 -7.61 18.03
C THR A 454 -24.59 -6.89 17.40
N TRP A 455 -24.62 -6.76 16.07
CA TRP A 455 -25.56 -5.91 15.36
C TRP A 455 -26.05 -6.55 14.05
N ASN A 456 -27.37 -6.58 13.87
CA ASN A 456 -28.04 -7.02 12.65
C ASN A 456 -29.45 -6.39 12.58
N ASP A 457 -29.53 -5.09 12.34
CA ASP A 457 -30.82 -4.40 12.35
C ASP A 457 -31.75 -4.92 11.24
N GLY A 458 -32.96 -5.31 11.64
CA GLY A 458 -33.95 -5.89 10.73
C GLY A 458 -33.52 -7.14 9.96
N GLY A 459 -32.44 -7.82 10.35
CA GLY A 459 -31.89 -8.97 9.62
C GLY A 459 -31.15 -8.59 8.33
N ILE A 460 -30.75 -7.32 8.17
CA ILE A 460 -30.15 -6.83 6.91
C ILE A 460 -28.81 -7.50 6.57
N LEU A 461 -28.11 -8.06 7.56
CA LEU A 461 -26.87 -8.81 7.42
C LEU A 461 -27.08 -10.33 7.48
N ASP A 462 -28.31 -10.82 7.34
CA ASP A 462 -28.57 -12.25 7.25
C ASP A 462 -27.75 -12.86 6.09
N GLY A 463 -27.11 -13.99 6.37
CA GLY A 463 -26.23 -14.65 5.42
C GLY A 463 -24.90 -13.93 5.19
N ALA A 464 -24.46 -13.00 6.04
CA ALA A 464 -23.17 -12.30 5.88
C ALA A 464 -22.00 -13.28 5.69
N ARG A 465 -21.22 -13.10 4.61
CA ARG A 465 -20.14 -14.02 4.18
C ARG A 465 -18.75 -13.39 4.13
N HIS A 466 -18.69 -12.08 3.87
CA HIS A 466 -17.44 -11.36 3.66
C HIS A 466 -17.55 -9.91 4.07
N ILE A 467 -16.43 -9.32 4.50
CA ILE A 467 -16.31 -7.90 4.83
C ILE A 467 -15.06 -7.29 4.21
N THR A 468 -15.21 -6.11 3.62
CA THR A 468 -14.12 -5.24 3.17
C THR A 468 -14.20 -3.91 3.88
N ILE A 469 -13.10 -3.47 4.49
CA ILE A 469 -12.99 -2.19 5.19
C ILE A 469 -12.33 -1.16 4.26
N ALA A 470 -12.97 -0.01 4.09
CA ALA A 470 -12.46 1.16 3.37
C ALA A 470 -12.56 2.39 4.29
N GLY A 471 -11.62 2.51 5.23
CA GLY A 471 -11.76 3.42 6.37
C GLY A 471 -12.97 3.06 7.24
N HIS A 472 -13.76 4.04 7.68
CA HIS A 472 -14.99 3.77 8.43
C HIS A 472 -16.17 3.30 7.55
N MET A 473 -16.01 3.19 6.22
CA MET A 473 -17.02 2.60 5.35
C MET A 473 -16.75 1.11 5.13
N MET A 474 -17.71 0.25 5.46
CA MET A 474 -17.58 -1.20 5.36
C MET A 474 -18.55 -1.79 4.34
N TYR A 475 -18.05 -2.69 3.50
CA TYR A 475 -18.83 -3.42 2.50
C TYR A 475 -18.98 -4.85 2.94
N ILE A 476 -20.21 -5.26 3.27
CA ILE A 476 -20.52 -6.61 3.76
C ILE A 476 -21.35 -7.35 2.72
N ALA A 477 -20.85 -8.47 2.22
CA ALA A 477 -21.60 -9.38 1.35
C ALA A 477 -22.57 -10.19 2.21
N ALA A 478 -23.88 -10.10 1.92
CA ALA A 478 -24.97 -10.75 2.64
C ALA A 478 -26.06 -11.21 1.65
N ASP A 479 -27.15 -11.82 2.15
CA ASP A 479 -28.26 -12.25 1.29
C ASP A 479 -28.99 -11.07 0.64
N ALA A 480 -28.94 -9.89 1.25
CA ALA A 480 -29.47 -8.64 0.68
C ALA A 480 -28.62 -8.05 -0.46
N GLY A 481 -27.46 -8.66 -0.78
CA GLY A 481 -26.46 -8.13 -1.71
C GLY A 481 -25.22 -7.61 -0.99
N ILE A 482 -24.81 -6.38 -1.26
CA ILE A 482 -23.73 -5.72 -0.51
C ILE A 482 -24.33 -4.64 0.37
N VAL A 483 -24.24 -4.82 1.69
CA VAL A 483 -24.65 -3.81 2.67
C VAL A 483 -23.45 -2.91 2.95
N VAL A 484 -23.64 -1.61 2.71
CA VAL A 484 -22.64 -0.58 3.03
C VAL A 484 -22.97 -0.01 4.40
N LEU A 485 -22.07 -0.20 5.36
CA LEU A 485 -22.17 0.37 6.70
C LEU A 485 -21.22 1.55 6.86
N ASP A 486 -21.73 2.62 7.44
CA ASP A 486 -20.94 3.69 8.01
C ASP A 486 -20.67 3.38 9.50
N MET A 487 -19.38 3.28 9.82
CA MET A 487 -18.83 2.92 11.13
C MET A 487 -18.01 4.07 11.74
N ASP A 488 -18.30 5.33 11.38
CA ASP A 488 -17.67 6.52 11.97
C ASP A 488 -17.80 6.50 13.51
N GLU A 489 -18.95 6.01 13.99
CA GLU A 489 -19.17 5.62 15.39
C GLU A 489 -19.26 4.07 15.46
N PRO A 490 -18.16 3.33 15.77
CA PRO A 490 -18.11 1.88 15.58
C PRO A 490 -19.17 1.09 16.35
N LEU A 491 -19.60 1.60 17.50
CA LEU A 491 -20.61 0.97 18.37
C LEU A 491 -22.05 1.35 17.99
N VAL A 492 -22.24 2.19 16.97
CA VAL A 492 -23.55 2.61 16.44
C VAL A 492 -23.54 2.49 14.90
N PRO A 493 -23.55 1.25 14.36
CA PRO A 493 -23.52 1.05 12.91
C PRO A 493 -24.70 1.70 12.21
N LYS A 494 -24.45 2.34 11.06
CA LYS A 494 -25.49 2.97 10.23
C LYS A 494 -25.47 2.36 8.84
N VAL A 495 -26.61 1.92 8.34
CA VAL A 495 -26.73 1.49 6.93
C VAL A 495 -26.67 2.73 6.04
N ALA A 496 -25.60 2.87 5.27
CA ALA A 496 -25.44 3.95 4.32
C ALA A 496 -26.14 3.62 2.99
N ALA A 497 -26.01 2.38 2.51
CA ALA A 497 -26.63 1.91 1.28
C ALA A 497 -26.75 0.38 1.24
N VAL A 498 -27.58 -0.12 0.33
CA VAL A 498 -27.65 -1.54 -0.04
C VAL A 498 -27.52 -1.65 -1.56
N ILE A 499 -26.50 -2.38 -2.02
CA ILE A 499 -26.24 -2.62 -3.44
C ILE A 499 -26.86 -3.96 -3.80
N GLY A 500 -27.92 -3.94 -4.60
CA GLY A 500 -28.61 -5.14 -5.07
C GLY A 500 -27.78 -5.91 -6.10
N LEU A 501 -27.07 -6.94 -5.64
CA LEU A 501 -26.37 -7.93 -6.46
C LEU A 501 -26.69 -9.32 -5.91
N ASP A 502 -26.86 -10.30 -6.81
CA ASP A 502 -27.18 -11.67 -6.43
C ASP A 502 -25.92 -12.49 -6.15
N ASP A 503 -25.97 -13.38 -5.15
CA ASP A 503 -24.89 -14.33 -4.81
C ASP A 503 -23.51 -13.65 -4.67
N VAL A 504 -23.43 -12.56 -3.89
CA VAL A 504 -22.15 -11.91 -3.59
C VAL A 504 -21.37 -12.76 -2.60
N ARG A 505 -20.13 -13.09 -2.96
CA ARG A 505 -19.26 -14.02 -2.20
C ARG A 505 -18.07 -13.32 -1.58
N ALA A 506 -17.49 -12.35 -2.29
CA ALA A 506 -16.36 -11.57 -1.81
C ALA A 506 -16.28 -10.21 -2.51
N THR A 507 -15.57 -9.29 -1.88
CA THR A 507 -15.40 -7.92 -2.34
C THR A 507 -13.95 -7.46 -2.15
N ALA A 508 -13.49 -6.54 -2.99
CA ALA A 508 -12.23 -5.82 -2.81
C ALA A 508 -12.42 -4.37 -3.24
N VAL A 509 -11.79 -3.43 -2.53
CA VAL A 509 -11.85 -2.00 -2.88
C VAL A 509 -10.48 -1.54 -3.39
N GLN A 510 -10.47 -0.72 -4.43
CA GLN A 510 -9.30 0.06 -4.80
C GLN A 510 -9.77 1.44 -5.25
N PHE A 511 -9.49 2.44 -4.41
CA PHE A 511 -9.87 3.83 -4.65
C PHE A 511 -11.39 3.96 -4.89
N ARG A 512 -11.84 4.36 -6.09
CA ARG A 512 -13.25 4.65 -6.39
C ARG A 512 -14.13 3.42 -6.67
N TYR A 513 -13.54 2.24 -6.85
CA TYR A 513 -14.29 1.07 -7.30
C TYR A 513 -14.24 -0.08 -6.32
N LEU A 514 -15.40 -0.73 -6.16
CA LEU A 514 -15.58 -1.98 -5.47
C LEU A 514 -15.72 -3.10 -6.51
N PHE A 515 -14.92 -4.14 -6.34
CA PHE A 515 -14.85 -5.32 -7.19
C PHE A 515 -15.56 -6.46 -6.45
N ALA A 516 -16.65 -6.96 -6.99
CA ALA A 516 -17.49 -7.98 -6.36
C ALA A 516 -17.42 -9.30 -7.11
N ALA A 517 -16.97 -10.36 -6.43
CA ALA A 517 -17.13 -11.72 -6.93
C ALA A 517 -18.56 -12.19 -6.64
N THR A 518 -19.32 -12.47 -7.70
CA THR A 518 -20.72 -12.89 -7.65
C THR A 518 -20.91 -14.23 -8.33
N GLY A 519 -22.10 -14.82 -8.21
CA GLY A 519 -22.50 -16.00 -8.97
C GLY A 519 -22.47 -15.82 -10.51
N ARG A 520 -22.35 -14.58 -11.01
CA ARG A 520 -22.22 -14.28 -12.46
C ARG A 520 -20.78 -14.08 -12.91
N GLY A 521 -19.86 -13.83 -11.99
CA GLY A 521 -18.46 -13.54 -12.27
C GLY A 521 -17.92 -12.37 -11.46
N LEU A 522 -17.14 -11.49 -12.09
CA LEU A 522 -16.62 -10.28 -11.46
C LEU A 522 -17.42 -9.05 -11.91
N GLU A 523 -18.09 -8.39 -10.97
CA GLU A 523 -18.91 -7.20 -11.17
C GLU A 523 -18.29 -5.97 -10.53
N ILE A 524 -18.47 -4.81 -11.14
CA ILE A 524 -17.86 -3.55 -10.70
C ILE A 524 -18.93 -2.56 -10.23
N VAL A 525 -18.68 -1.94 -9.08
CA VAL A 525 -19.53 -0.90 -8.49
C VAL A 525 -18.68 0.35 -8.28
N ASP A 526 -19.17 1.49 -8.76
CA ASP A 526 -18.62 2.80 -8.42
C ASP A 526 -19.07 3.16 -6.99
N VAL A 527 -18.09 3.32 -6.12
CA VAL A 527 -18.24 3.67 -4.69
C VAL A 527 -17.54 5.00 -4.37
N THR A 528 -17.35 5.87 -5.37
CA THR A 528 -16.87 7.25 -5.18
C THR A 528 -17.69 7.97 -4.09
N HIS A 529 -19.00 7.71 -4.07
CA HIS A 529 -19.93 8.11 -3.01
C HIS A 529 -20.48 6.84 -2.35
N PRO A 530 -19.95 6.43 -1.19
CA PRO A 530 -20.31 5.14 -0.58
C PRO A 530 -21.74 5.12 -0.01
N ASP A 531 -22.36 6.28 0.22
CA ASP A 531 -23.78 6.47 0.56
C ASP A 531 -24.71 6.40 -0.68
N ARG A 532 -24.15 6.51 -1.88
CA ARG A 532 -24.88 6.40 -3.15
C ARG A 532 -24.07 5.60 -4.19
N PRO A 533 -23.78 4.31 -3.89
CA PRO A 533 -23.01 3.46 -4.78
C PRO A 533 -23.81 3.15 -6.06
N LYS A 534 -23.11 2.94 -7.17
CA LYS A 534 -23.72 2.65 -8.48
C LYS A 534 -23.09 1.43 -9.11
N VAL A 535 -23.89 0.39 -9.38
CA VAL A 535 -23.44 -0.74 -10.20
C VAL A 535 -23.12 -0.22 -11.60
N VAL A 536 -21.93 -0.50 -12.11
CA VAL A 536 -21.50 0.00 -13.42
C VAL A 536 -22.07 -0.89 -14.51
N GLU A 537 -22.98 -0.34 -15.32
CA GLU A 537 -23.66 -1.08 -16.37
C GLU A 537 -22.67 -1.64 -17.40
N GLY A 538 -22.74 -2.96 -17.65
CA GLY A 538 -21.86 -3.65 -18.59
C GLY A 538 -20.46 -3.98 -18.06
N ALA A 539 -20.08 -3.53 -16.87
CA ALA A 539 -18.81 -3.87 -16.23
C ALA A 539 -18.90 -5.21 -15.49
N LEU A 540 -19.04 -6.29 -16.28
CA LEU A 540 -19.09 -7.67 -15.81
C LEU A 540 -18.09 -8.51 -16.62
N VAL A 541 -17.24 -9.26 -15.92
CA VAL A 541 -16.46 -10.36 -16.52
C VAL A 541 -17.10 -11.68 -16.12
N PRO A 542 -17.77 -12.39 -17.05
CA PRO A 542 -18.42 -13.65 -16.74
C PRO A 542 -17.41 -14.72 -16.31
N LEU A 543 -17.67 -15.36 -15.17
CA LEU A 543 -16.92 -16.51 -14.67
C LEU A 543 -17.93 -17.48 -14.05
N ALA A 544 -17.75 -18.79 -14.24
CA ALA A 544 -18.72 -19.79 -13.81
C ALA A 544 -18.79 -19.94 -12.29
N ASP A 545 -17.68 -19.69 -11.59
CA ASP A 545 -17.57 -19.89 -10.14
C ASP A 545 -16.58 -18.91 -9.50
N ALA A 546 -16.83 -17.60 -9.65
CA ALA A 546 -16.04 -16.58 -8.94
C ALA A 546 -16.30 -16.67 -7.43
N ARG A 547 -15.24 -16.82 -6.63
CA ARG A 547 -15.36 -17.00 -5.16
C ARG A 547 -14.70 -15.89 -4.37
N ARG A 548 -13.44 -15.60 -4.67
CA ARG A 548 -12.62 -14.58 -4.00
C ARG A 548 -11.94 -13.72 -5.04
N VAL A 549 -11.75 -12.43 -4.72
CA VAL A 549 -11.09 -11.46 -5.58
C VAL A 549 -10.00 -10.72 -4.80
N TYR A 550 -8.84 -10.58 -5.43
CA TYR A 550 -7.72 -9.78 -4.95
C TYR A 550 -7.33 -8.78 -6.04
N VAL A 551 -7.37 -7.49 -5.74
CA VAL A 551 -7.02 -6.44 -6.71
C VAL A 551 -5.63 -5.91 -6.40
N ALA A 552 -4.73 -5.99 -7.37
CA ALA A 552 -3.40 -5.43 -7.30
C ALA A 552 -3.11 -4.55 -8.52
N ARG A 553 -3.08 -3.23 -8.31
CA ARG A 553 -2.92 -2.22 -9.36
C ARG A 553 -3.95 -2.38 -10.48
N THR A 554 -3.52 -2.67 -11.71
CA THR A 554 -4.39 -2.74 -12.89
C THR A 554 -4.92 -4.15 -13.14
N TYR A 555 -4.69 -5.11 -12.24
CA TYR A 555 -5.20 -6.47 -12.37
C TYR A 555 -6.01 -6.90 -11.15
N ALA A 556 -7.12 -7.59 -11.41
CA ALA A 556 -7.85 -8.36 -10.43
C ALA A 556 -7.57 -9.85 -10.64
N TYR A 557 -7.32 -10.56 -9.55
CA TYR A 557 -7.06 -11.99 -9.49
C TYR A 557 -8.26 -12.64 -8.82
N VAL A 558 -8.98 -13.49 -9.55
CA VAL A 558 -10.21 -14.13 -9.07
C VAL A 558 -10.00 -15.63 -8.98
N ALA A 559 -10.23 -16.19 -7.79
CA ALA A 559 -10.34 -17.64 -7.62
C ALA A 559 -11.65 -18.11 -8.25
N ALA A 560 -11.56 -18.81 -9.38
CA ALA A 560 -12.68 -19.13 -10.26
C ALA A 560 -13.08 -20.63 -10.20
N GLY A 561 -12.90 -21.27 -9.04
CA GLY A 561 -13.24 -22.68 -8.84
C GLY A 561 -12.57 -23.60 -9.87
N GLY A 562 -13.39 -24.32 -10.64
CA GLY A 562 -12.96 -25.23 -11.70
C GLY A 562 -12.25 -24.58 -12.88
N GLU A 563 -12.39 -23.26 -13.06
CA GLU A 563 -11.70 -22.51 -14.11
C GLU A 563 -10.29 -22.05 -13.69
N GLY A 564 -9.88 -22.36 -12.45
CA GLY A 564 -8.57 -22.05 -11.90
C GLY A 564 -8.47 -20.58 -11.46
N LEU A 565 -7.34 -19.94 -11.80
CA LEU A 565 -7.10 -18.53 -11.50
C LEU A 565 -7.47 -17.66 -12.70
N ALA A 566 -8.49 -16.82 -12.56
CA ALA A 566 -8.80 -15.79 -13.55
C ALA A 566 -7.99 -14.52 -13.27
N ILE A 567 -7.30 -14.02 -14.29
CA ILE A 567 -6.57 -12.76 -14.27
C ILE A 567 -7.37 -11.79 -15.15
N VAL A 568 -7.84 -10.70 -14.55
CA VAL A 568 -8.72 -9.72 -15.19
C VAL A 568 -8.00 -8.38 -15.24
N ASP A 569 -7.91 -7.79 -16.42
CA ASP A 569 -7.47 -6.41 -16.60
C ASP A 569 -8.56 -5.47 -16.10
N VAL A 570 -8.20 -4.61 -15.15
CA VAL A 570 -9.04 -3.61 -14.51
C VAL A 570 -8.39 -2.22 -14.56
N GLU A 571 -7.46 -1.98 -15.49
CA GLU A 571 -6.89 -0.65 -15.74
C GLU A 571 -8.00 0.39 -15.94
N LYS A 572 -9.04 0.01 -16.69
CA LYS A 572 -10.30 0.74 -16.86
C LYS A 572 -11.41 0.00 -16.11
N PRO A 573 -11.72 0.35 -14.84
CA PRO A 573 -12.66 -0.40 -14.02
C PRO A 573 -14.07 -0.50 -14.61
N GLU A 574 -14.51 0.47 -15.40
CA GLU A 574 -15.82 0.45 -16.06
C GLU A 574 -15.86 -0.45 -17.31
N LYS A 575 -14.70 -0.94 -17.78
CA LYS A 575 -14.55 -1.84 -18.94
C LYS A 575 -13.56 -2.96 -18.63
N PRO A 576 -13.81 -3.77 -17.59
CA PRO A 576 -12.91 -4.84 -17.21
C PRO A 576 -12.88 -5.92 -18.30
N ALA A 577 -11.73 -6.57 -18.47
CA ALA A 577 -11.55 -7.59 -19.49
C ALA A 577 -10.80 -8.80 -18.95
N LEU A 578 -11.30 -10.00 -19.22
CA LEU A 578 -10.57 -11.23 -18.92
C LEU A 578 -9.26 -11.26 -19.71
N HIS A 579 -8.13 -11.21 -19.01
CA HIS A 579 -6.80 -11.32 -19.62
C HIS A 579 -6.45 -12.80 -19.85
N MET A 580 -6.66 -13.65 -18.83
CA MET A 580 -6.29 -15.06 -18.88
C MET A 580 -7.08 -15.90 -17.86
N LEU A 581 -7.38 -17.15 -18.22
CA LEU A 581 -7.68 -18.23 -17.27
C LEU A 581 -6.46 -19.14 -17.14
N PHE A 582 -5.98 -19.34 -15.91
CA PHE A 582 -4.79 -20.13 -15.63
C PHE A 582 -5.10 -21.32 -14.72
N THR A 583 -5.01 -22.53 -15.29
CA THR A 583 -5.24 -23.80 -14.58
C THR A 583 -3.95 -24.58 -14.30
N ALA A 584 -2.79 -24.05 -14.71
CA ALA A 584 -1.51 -24.76 -14.71
C ALA A 584 -1.56 -26.17 -15.34
N GLY A 585 -2.33 -26.33 -16.42
CA GLY A 585 -2.53 -27.63 -17.07
C GLY A 585 -3.46 -28.57 -16.28
N GLY A 586 -4.46 -28.02 -15.60
CA GLY A 586 -5.41 -28.78 -14.77
C GLY A 586 -4.93 -29.08 -13.36
N GLN A 587 -3.86 -28.43 -12.89
CA GLN A 587 -3.36 -28.57 -11.52
C GLN A 587 -3.99 -27.57 -10.53
N ILE A 588 -4.78 -26.62 -11.05
CA ILE A 588 -5.60 -25.66 -10.32
C ILE A 588 -7.02 -25.79 -10.86
N ASP A 589 -7.86 -26.55 -10.17
CA ASP A 589 -9.23 -26.89 -10.57
C ASP A 589 -10.24 -26.81 -9.40
N ASP A 590 -9.81 -26.32 -8.23
CA ASP A 590 -10.72 -25.96 -7.13
C ASP A 590 -10.24 -24.68 -6.45
N ALA A 591 -9.98 -23.62 -7.22
CA ALA A 591 -9.54 -22.35 -6.67
C ALA A 591 -10.62 -21.74 -5.76
N ARG A 592 -10.31 -21.55 -4.49
CA ARG A 592 -11.22 -21.05 -3.43
C ARG A 592 -10.85 -19.64 -3.00
N ASP A 593 -9.55 -19.34 -2.92
CA ASP A 593 -9.02 -18.03 -2.54
C ASP A 593 -7.69 -17.72 -3.23
N VAL A 594 -7.36 -16.44 -3.37
CA VAL A 594 -6.08 -15.96 -3.92
C VAL A 594 -5.60 -14.71 -3.19
N VAL A 595 -4.32 -14.67 -2.84
CA VAL A 595 -3.64 -13.45 -2.38
C VAL A 595 -2.38 -13.22 -3.21
N VAL A 596 -2.06 -11.95 -3.45
CA VAL A 596 -0.90 -11.55 -4.25
C VAL A 596 0.11 -10.77 -3.39
N GLY A 597 1.39 -11.01 -3.60
CA GLY A 597 2.46 -10.31 -2.90
C GLY A 597 3.77 -10.25 -3.68
N THR A 598 4.65 -9.34 -3.29
CA THR A 598 5.95 -9.13 -3.92
C THR A 598 7.09 -9.55 -3.00
N THR A 599 8.00 -10.39 -3.52
CA THR A 599 9.25 -10.78 -2.86
C THR A 599 10.42 -10.50 -3.80
N ASN A 600 11.38 -9.68 -3.37
CA ASN A 600 12.66 -9.44 -4.06
C ASN A 600 12.55 -9.22 -5.60
N ALA A 601 11.65 -8.31 -6.01
CA ALA A 601 11.35 -7.91 -7.39
C ALA A 601 10.56 -8.91 -8.27
N SER A 602 9.94 -9.92 -7.68
CA SER A 602 8.97 -10.80 -8.37
C SER A 602 7.62 -10.75 -7.68
N LEU A 603 6.55 -10.86 -8.48
CA LEU A 603 5.17 -10.92 -8.00
C LEU A 603 4.71 -12.38 -7.96
N PHE A 604 4.01 -12.76 -6.89
CA PHE A 604 3.52 -14.11 -6.67
C PHE A 604 2.03 -14.08 -6.32
N ALA A 605 1.27 -15.03 -6.86
CA ALA A 605 -0.04 -15.41 -6.37
C ALA A 605 0.07 -16.68 -5.53
N TYR A 606 -0.57 -16.68 -4.37
CA TYR A 606 -0.81 -17.85 -3.55
C TYR A 606 -2.28 -18.20 -3.72
N VAL A 607 -2.58 -19.45 -4.06
CA VAL A 607 -3.96 -19.92 -4.32
C VAL A 607 -4.29 -21.05 -3.36
N ALA A 608 -5.39 -20.90 -2.62
CA ALA A 608 -6.00 -21.98 -1.87
C ALA A 608 -6.86 -22.77 -2.85
N ASP A 609 -6.42 -23.97 -3.22
CA ASP A 609 -6.98 -24.77 -4.30
C ASP A 609 -7.76 -25.98 -3.75
N GLY A 610 -8.56 -25.75 -2.70
CA GLY A 610 -9.45 -26.77 -2.16
C GLY A 610 -8.73 -28.07 -1.80
N VAL A 611 -9.21 -29.19 -2.33
CA VAL A 611 -8.65 -30.54 -2.09
C VAL A 611 -7.18 -30.69 -2.54
N ASN A 612 -6.70 -29.79 -3.40
CA ASN A 612 -5.34 -29.81 -3.91
C ASN A 612 -4.34 -29.08 -3.01
N GLY A 613 -4.81 -28.33 -2.01
CA GLY A 613 -4.01 -27.58 -1.05
C GLY A 613 -3.52 -26.23 -1.55
N LEU A 614 -2.33 -25.82 -1.14
CA LEU A 614 -1.72 -24.54 -1.53
C LEU A 614 -1.00 -24.65 -2.89
N ARG A 615 -1.17 -23.63 -3.73
CA ARG A 615 -0.42 -23.41 -4.96
C ARG A 615 0.32 -22.07 -4.90
N VAL A 616 1.55 -22.04 -5.40
CA VAL A 616 2.36 -20.81 -5.51
C VAL A 616 2.69 -20.57 -6.98
N VAL A 617 2.20 -19.45 -7.50
CA VAL A 617 2.30 -19.06 -8.90
C VAL A 617 3.17 -17.81 -9.00
N GLN A 618 4.26 -17.89 -9.76
CA GLN A 618 5.05 -16.71 -10.10
C GLN A 618 4.33 -15.96 -11.21
N LEU A 619 3.94 -14.71 -10.96
CA LEU A 619 3.20 -13.87 -11.91
C LEU A 619 4.13 -13.01 -12.74
N THR A 620 5.25 -12.56 -12.17
CA THR A 620 6.23 -11.74 -12.88
C THR A 620 7.64 -12.08 -12.39
N SER A 621 8.61 -12.05 -13.30
CA SER A 621 10.04 -12.15 -12.98
C SER A 621 10.90 -11.66 -14.15
N PRO A 622 12.21 -11.45 -13.95
CA PRO A 622 13.12 -11.04 -15.02
C PRO A 622 13.17 -12.00 -16.22
N GLU A 623 12.94 -13.30 -16.03
CA GLU A 623 12.97 -14.29 -17.12
C GLU A 623 11.62 -14.49 -17.81
N LEU A 624 10.51 -14.23 -17.10
CA LEU A 624 9.17 -14.43 -17.64
C LEU A 624 8.79 -13.37 -18.68
N GLN A 625 9.38 -12.16 -18.62
CA GLN A 625 9.05 -11.08 -19.56
C GLN A 625 10.14 -10.02 -19.69
N ALA A 626 10.33 -9.53 -20.93
CA ALA A 626 11.34 -8.51 -21.28
C ALA A 626 11.08 -7.12 -20.66
N ASN A 627 9.88 -6.87 -20.10
CA ASN A 627 9.45 -5.62 -19.49
C ASN A 627 8.92 -5.82 -18.06
N PHE A 628 9.65 -6.57 -17.22
CA PHE A 628 9.22 -6.82 -15.84
C PHE A 628 9.27 -5.59 -14.91
N TYR A 629 9.77 -4.45 -15.40
CA TYR A 629 9.74 -3.16 -14.72
C TYR A 629 8.57 -2.31 -15.23
N GLY A 630 7.99 -1.49 -14.36
CA GLY A 630 6.89 -0.60 -14.70
C GLY A 630 5.88 -0.50 -13.56
N PHE A 631 4.87 0.34 -13.72
CA PHE A 631 3.78 0.44 -12.76
C PHE A 631 2.93 -0.82 -12.77
N SER A 632 2.68 -1.48 -13.89
CA SER A 632 1.91 -2.72 -13.88
C SER A 632 2.40 -3.67 -14.97
N PRO A 633 3.48 -4.42 -14.72
CA PRO A 633 3.96 -5.44 -15.66
C PRO A 633 2.87 -6.49 -15.92
N VAL A 634 2.73 -6.92 -17.17
CA VAL A 634 1.72 -7.92 -17.56
C VAL A 634 1.98 -9.24 -16.81
N PRO A 635 0.98 -9.84 -16.12
CA PRO A 635 1.16 -11.12 -15.48
C PRO A 635 1.40 -12.24 -16.50
N ASN A 636 2.45 -13.03 -16.29
CA ASN A 636 2.77 -14.24 -17.04
C ASN A 636 2.90 -15.43 -16.05
N PRO A 637 1.78 -16.07 -15.67
CA PRO A 637 1.75 -17.01 -14.56
C PRO A 637 2.49 -18.33 -14.85
N GLU A 638 3.33 -18.75 -13.90
CA GLU A 638 3.94 -20.09 -13.85
C GLU A 638 3.71 -20.73 -12.47
N LEU A 639 3.20 -21.98 -12.43
CA LEU A 639 3.12 -22.75 -11.19
C LEU A 639 4.52 -23.23 -10.78
N ILE A 640 5.07 -22.67 -9.70
CA ILE A 640 6.44 -22.92 -9.27
C ILE A 640 6.54 -23.81 -8.03
N ALA A 641 5.49 -23.86 -7.20
CA ALA A 641 5.46 -24.71 -6.02
C ALA A 641 4.04 -25.09 -5.60
N TRP A 642 3.92 -26.19 -4.85
CA TRP A 642 2.65 -26.62 -4.28
C TRP A 642 2.83 -27.36 -2.94
N LYS A 643 1.78 -27.39 -2.12
CA LYS A 643 1.73 -28.20 -0.91
C LYS A 643 0.32 -28.74 -0.65
N ALA A 644 0.19 -30.05 -0.46
CA ALA A 644 -1.06 -30.63 0.05
C ALA A 644 -1.30 -30.17 1.50
N THR A 645 -2.51 -29.71 1.78
CA THR A 645 -2.99 -29.34 3.11
C THR A 645 -3.62 -30.54 3.81
N GLU A 646 -3.89 -30.43 5.12
CA GLU A 646 -4.50 -31.53 5.89
C GLU A 646 -5.99 -31.70 5.53
N TRP A 647 -6.69 -30.58 5.35
CA TRP A 647 -8.05 -30.50 4.85
C TRP A 647 -8.11 -29.62 3.60
N PRO A 648 -9.24 -29.62 2.84
CA PRO A 648 -9.38 -28.72 1.70
C PRO A 648 -9.12 -27.26 2.07
N ALA A 649 -8.21 -26.62 1.32
CA ALA A 649 -7.83 -25.22 1.51
C ALA A 649 -8.96 -24.29 1.06
N THR A 650 -9.41 -23.41 1.96
CA THR A 650 -10.60 -22.57 1.76
C THR A 650 -10.30 -21.08 1.75
N ALA A 651 -9.21 -20.64 2.38
CA ALA A 651 -8.89 -19.21 2.53
C ALA A 651 -7.39 -18.96 2.68
N LEU A 652 -6.96 -17.72 2.44
CA LEU A 652 -5.59 -17.26 2.64
C LEU A 652 -5.57 -15.96 3.45
N SER A 653 -4.59 -15.84 4.34
CA SER A 653 -4.31 -14.54 4.97
C SER A 653 -3.73 -13.57 3.94
N LYS A 654 -4.32 -12.38 3.84
CA LYS A 654 -3.71 -11.24 3.13
C LYS A 654 -2.32 -10.95 3.71
N GLY A 655 -1.35 -10.66 2.84
CA GLY A 655 -0.03 -10.18 3.26
C GLY A 655 -0.07 -8.77 3.87
N LEU A 656 1.01 -8.37 4.55
CA LEU A 656 1.13 -7.03 5.12
C LEU A 656 1.20 -5.98 4.00
N ASP A 657 0.38 -4.93 4.07
CA ASP A 657 0.45 -3.80 3.15
C ASP A 657 1.77 -3.05 3.36
N ARG A 658 2.42 -2.55 2.31
CA ARG A 658 3.74 -1.87 2.43
C ARG A 658 3.80 -0.47 1.81
N ASP A 659 2.73 -0.09 1.11
CA ASP A 659 2.56 1.17 0.38
C ASP A 659 1.30 1.95 0.80
N ARG A 660 0.63 1.52 1.88
CA ARG A 660 -0.55 2.16 2.47
C ARG A 660 -0.17 2.99 3.70
N ALA A 661 -0.65 4.23 3.76
CA ALA A 661 -0.38 5.14 4.88
C ALA A 661 -1.64 5.86 5.42
N VAL A 662 -2.74 5.80 4.67
CA VAL A 662 -4.02 6.43 5.00
C VAL A 662 -5.15 5.53 4.52
N ASP A 663 -6.28 5.56 5.22
CA ASP A 663 -7.49 4.92 4.72
C ASP A 663 -8.31 5.82 3.80
N GLU A 664 -9.31 5.22 3.16
CA GLU A 664 -10.21 5.85 2.19
C GLU A 664 -11.06 6.96 2.81
N THR A 665 -11.09 7.07 4.14
CA THR A 665 -11.79 8.11 4.91
C THR A 665 -10.85 9.17 5.48
N GLY A 666 -9.56 9.15 5.10
CA GLY A 666 -8.61 10.19 5.41
C GLY A 666 -7.89 10.07 6.76
N HIS A 667 -8.03 8.93 7.44
CA HIS A 667 -7.37 8.69 8.71
C HIS A 667 -5.97 8.08 8.53
N GLN A 668 -5.00 8.63 9.23
CA GLN A 668 -3.59 8.21 9.17
C GLN A 668 -3.42 6.82 9.78
N MET A 669 -2.68 5.96 9.09
CA MET A 669 -2.43 4.56 9.47
C MET A 669 -0.95 4.23 9.69
N ALA A 670 -0.05 5.13 9.31
CA ALA A 670 1.39 4.94 9.37
C ALA A 670 2.12 6.19 9.89
N ILE A 671 3.36 6.01 10.33
CA ILE A 671 4.18 7.09 10.90
C ILE A 671 4.74 7.95 9.78
N PHE A 672 4.83 9.26 10.00
CA PHE A 672 5.57 10.16 9.12
C PHE A 672 6.81 10.68 9.84
N GLY A 673 8.01 10.35 9.34
CA GLY A 673 9.28 10.56 10.04
C GLY A 673 9.76 12.01 10.16
N ARG A 674 8.87 13.00 10.02
CA ARG A 674 9.16 14.43 10.02
C ARG A 674 8.02 15.16 10.74
N LEU A 675 8.36 16.13 11.59
CA LEU A 675 7.41 16.90 12.40
C LEU A 675 6.23 17.43 11.56
N GLY A 676 4.99 17.08 11.91
CA GLY A 676 3.78 17.57 11.23
C GLY A 676 3.60 17.10 9.78
N SER A 677 4.50 16.24 9.26
CA SER A 677 4.25 15.57 7.98
C SER A 677 3.16 14.53 8.17
N ARG A 678 2.30 14.37 7.17
CA ARG A 678 1.13 13.48 7.24
C ARG A 678 0.61 13.13 5.84
N PRO A 679 -0.23 12.10 5.69
CA PRO A 679 -1.00 11.94 4.46
C PRO A 679 -2.04 13.06 4.33
N PHE A 680 -2.72 13.11 3.19
CA PHE A 680 -3.87 14.01 3.02
C PHE A 680 -5.06 13.55 3.86
N ASN A 681 -5.82 14.49 4.42
CA ASN A 681 -7.13 14.18 5.01
C ASN A 681 -8.18 13.97 3.90
N LEU A 682 -9.41 13.57 4.25
CA LEU A 682 -10.44 13.25 3.26
C LEU A 682 -10.80 14.41 2.31
N GLU A 683 -10.91 15.63 2.84
CA GLU A 683 -11.22 16.82 2.05
C GLU A 683 -10.11 17.12 1.04
N GLU A 684 -8.86 17.11 1.50
CA GLU A 684 -7.69 17.28 0.65
C GLU A 684 -7.58 16.18 -0.41
N GLN A 685 -7.88 14.92 -0.07
CA GLN A 685 -7.90 13.82 -1.04
C GLN A 685 -8.97 14.04 -2.11
N ARG A 686 -10.20 14.38 -1.71
CA ARG A 686 -11.32 14.63 -2.64
C ARG A 686 -11.02 15.73 -3.64
N ALA A 687 -10.29 16.78 -3.24
CA ALA A 687 -9.89 17.85 -4.14
C ALA A 687 -9.04 17.38 -5.34
N PHE A 688 -8.42 16.19 -5.29
CA PHE A 688 -7.67 15.64 -6.44
C PHE A 688 -8.57 15.05 -7.52
N TYR A 689 -9.83 14.72 -7.22
CA TYR A 689 -10.67 13.94 -8.11
C TYR A 689 -12.17 14.30 -8.12
N LEU A 690 -12.66 15.12 -7.18
CA LEU A 690 -14.04 15.63 -7.13
C LEU A 690 -14.09 17.13 -7.32
N ASP A 691 -15.16 17.59 -7.98
CA ASP A 691 -15.46 19.00 -8.17
C ASP A 691 -16.33 19.55 -7.02
N ASP A 692 -16.71 20.82 -7.10
CA ASP A 692 -17.53 21.48 -6.07
C ASP A 692 -18.95 20.88 -5.95
N SER A 693 -19.42 20.14 -6.96
CA SER A 693 -20.70 19.40 -6.93
C SER A 693 -20.54 18.00 -6.36
N GLY A 694 -19.30 17.58 -6.08
CA GLY A 694 -18.95 16.24 -5.65
C GLY A 694 -18.86 15.24 -6.78
N ASP A 695 -18.89 15.65 -8.05
CA ASP A 695 -18.77 14.73 -9.18
C ASP A 695 -17.30 14.55 -9.60
N PRO A 696 -16.92 13.36 -10.12
CA PRO A 696 -15.57 13.17 -10.63
C PRO A 696 -15.24 14.12 -11.78
N TRP A 697 -14.10 14.83 -11.68
CA TRP A 697 -13.55 15.61 -12.80
C TRP A 697 -12.31 14.94 -13.37
N PHE A 698 -12.10 15.15 -14.67
CA PHE A 698 -11.09 14.43 -15.43
C PHE A 698 -10.19 15.40 -16.20
N VAL A 699 -8.94 14.99 -16.44
CA VAL A 699 -7.94 15.77 -17.15
C VAL A 699 -7.39 15.05 -18.38
N THR A 700 -6.92 15.85 -19.33
CA THR A 700 -6.06 15.41 -20.43
C THR A 700 -4.67 16.02 -20.30
N ASP A 701 -3.66 15.31 -20.81
CA ASP A 701 -2.29 15.82 -20.97
C ASP A 701 -2.09 16.66 -22.23
N GLU A 702 -3.08 16.66 -23.14
CA GLU A 702 -3.07 17.49 -24.32
C GLU A 702 -3.22 18.97 -23.97
N VAL A 703 -2.48 19.83 -24.67
CA VAL A 703 -2.62 21.28 -24.53
C VAL A 703 -3.71 21.74 -25.48
N ARG A 704 -4.88 22.10 -24.94
CA ARG A 704 -5.98 22.69 -25.68
C ARG A 704 -5.84 24.21 -25.69
N ASP A 705 -5.69 24.79 -26.89
CA ASP A 705 -5.50 26.23 -27.07
C ASP A 705 -6.77 27.06 -26.81
N ASP A 706 -7.94 26.43 -26.80
CA ASP A 706 -9.22 27.12 -26.56
C ASP A 706 -9.44 27.46 -25.09
N ASP A 707 -8.76 26.75 -24.19
CA ASP A 707 -8.77 26.99 -22.73
C ASP A 707 -7.78 28.10 -22.31
N ARG A 708 -7.01 28.61 -23.28
CA ARG A 708 -5.92 29.56 -23.06
C ARG A 708 -6.44 31.01 -23.06
N ARG A 709 -6.27 31.72 -21.93
CA ARG A 709 -6.88 33.05 -21.69
C ARG A 709 -6.03 34.27 -22.08
N ASP A 710 -4.78 34.10 -22.47
CA ASP A 710 -3.92 35.18 -23.01
C ASP A 710 -3.98 35.29 -24.55
N ARG A 711 -4.97 34.65 -25.20
CA ARG A 711 -5.29 34.90 -26.61
C ARG A 711 -5.76 36.36 -26.76
N THR A 712 -4.86 37.23 -27.22
CA THR A 712 -5.30 38.37 -28.03
C THR A 712 -6.04 37.77 -29.24
N THR A 713 -7.35 38.01 -29.32
CA THR A 713 -8.13 37.73 -30.53
C THR A 713 -7.38 38.32 -31.72
N ARG A 714 -6.74 37.47 -32.55
CA ARG A 714 -6.48 37.88 -33.92
C ARG A 714 -7.85 38.03 -34.55
N ALA A 715 -8.31 39.28 -34.63
CA ALA A 715 -9.43 39.63 -35.48
C ALA A 715 -9.17 38.99 -36.85
N SER A 716 -10.08 38.13 -37.27
CA SER A 716 -10.14 37.60 -38.62
C SER A 716 -10.24 38.79 -39.59
N SER A 717 -9.12 39.21 -40.16
CA SER A 717 -9.15 40.06 -41.36
C SER A 717 -9.52 39.15 -42.53
N LYS A 718 -10.68 39.45 -43.11
CA LYS A 718 -11.20 38.91 -44.37
C LYS A 718 -10.17 38.89 -45.49
#